data_AF-A0A7W5UFM1-F1
#
_entry.id   AF-A0A7W5UFM1-F1
#
_cell.length_a   1.000
_cell.length_b   1.000
_cell.length_c   1.000
_cell.angle_alpha   90.00
_cell.angle_beta   90.00
_cell.angle_gamma   90.00
#
_symmetry.space_group_name_H-M   'P 1'
#
loop_
_entity.id
_entity.type
_entity.pdbx_description
1 polymer ?
#
loop_
_entity_poly.entity_id
_entity_poly.type
_entity_poly.pdbx_seq_one_letter_code
_entity_poly.pdbx_strand_id
1 'polypeptide(L)'
;MRKVYTFLASALLFAAGAVSAQAQKYYDVPGFENREFVTDITPGQEVVLHTASAGTPNYLSGSMKSAIAGENAVYAFEEAGADSKGVMTYYLKQVNTGKYLEDPQYANGVEYVSSTAKAYRFYAKHPEKFYKKGETVPSDIDVTVTAVYDSDHYGDVQPEGSYIFTNVDYADKPINADNPVYFSPWWANAKTAAFWGYMDTNTWYVYTVTPKTGSSLLEAVITDLFPSGSSELYPTGNYVGCVSEAQQTAMKAAYDAAVNQLNTGATDATACEQKAAELKAAYDAYIAARIPMKAGYYVFTSTGRGSSAGIYEKNKGLYWMNWEVPTTYSIADAAYIWKVSDAEDKDTYLVQNFLTKNYASTVKTSTLVATVAENAPAYKFISSTLDASKFAIGPVNTGAYGYLHEEGGSGKGRIVGWETACEPSAWTIIPVADDVIATLETQVKAYNDSVAQAQLNANYKNLYADAAGAFTSNNFYKLASGNNIGADGSTVMFDDPGLAADAAQFYSNAKQGNEGSYEGLVDGICGASASGTNWYFHSAWQGAIAEYHYLQVELNSAVQNPLFQIAKRTNNNYNHLETFRLEVSNDTTAGWTDAGVYGVKFDRTGVVGNDSIKKAVALVGANLPAAYKFFRIVCLRSTGTQSLNGYEFFHIGELRIYDGATIDPAKSINSVLDATAKDNLNNQMAAALAVINAGTAVTQAQYDALKTAYDAYIAAIPDKSKLTNAIAEAKAQAAAATEGEGLGFFDAGAGAELAAAAEAVANQVSDDVMTAAQIQALTEQLNAAVAAFNAKLHMPENGKYYYIKCATTGEAANNYIYTADNSKGQIRWGGFDATNGKDTHLSDGSRLNFIWKTVKNADGSYSFMNAATGTYMAVQPTNNRNMYMRLDADSTEMRLRSAKVGGLFNFVQADNVFANAKPGTKTIVTWNSASGTDNSAFFFEEATDWNHAYFVDMTSPAILTLPFDVIDAPIGGELYLPLGLNKTKGTIEFEKVSSTVAAGTPMLVVPGQGEKGVEISLSAASLEAINYTLTPVTYTNAETGVNFVGTLAPVALPATAVVLNAQGTTFLKAEKDATSRANDGYFTNLGEFANSGDYSVNIDPDLVTGINSAVLNVVKSGKIYDLQGREVQKAQKGLYIINGKKVLVK
;
A
#
# COMPACT_ATOMS: atom_id res chain seq x y z
N MET A 1 26.41 -22.10 32.54
CA MET A 1 25.21 -22.96 32.80
C MET A 1 24.22 -23.08 31.62
N ARG A 2 24.55 -22.65 30.39
CA ARG A 2 23.68 -22.85 29.20
C ARG A 2 24.03 -24.06 28.33
N LYS A 3 25.19 -24.70 28.53
CA LYS A 3 25.64 -25.87 27.73
C LYS A 3 25.14 -27.24 28.23
N VAL A 4 24.49 -27.30 29.40
CA VAL A 4 23.95 -28.54 29.98
C VAL A 4 22.45 -28.72 29.66
N TYR A 5 21.71 -27.63 29.44
CA TYR A 5 20.29 -27.69 29.04
C TYR A 5 20.10 -28.09 27.56
N THR A 6 21.05 -27.79 26.67
CA THR A 6 20.99 -28.21 25.26
C THR A 6 21.23 -29.71 25.09
N PHE A 7 22.07 -30.31 25.94
CA PHE A 7 22.33 -31.76 25.92
C PHE A 7 21.15 -32.55 26.52
N LEU A 8 20.44 -32.00 27.52
CA LEU A 8 19.22 -32.59 28.08
C LEU A 8 18.00 -32.43 27.17
N ALA A 9 17.87 -31.32 26.44
CA ALA A 9 16.81 -31.14 25.43
C ALA A 9 16.98 -32.09 24.22
N SER A 10 18.23 -32.41 23.86
CA SER A 10 18.53 -33.38 22.80
C SER A 10 18.28 -34.83 23.24
N ALA A 11 18.41 -35.14 24.53
CA ALA A 11 18.09 -36.44 25.09
C ALA A 11 16.58 -36.64 25.35
N LEU A 12 15.81 -35.57 25.58
CA LEU A 12 14.35 -35.61 25.74
C LEU A 12 13.60 -35.81 24.41
N LEU A 13 14.19 -35.41 23.28
CA LEU A 13 13.64 -35.69 21.94
C LEU A 13 13.78 -37.17 21.51
N PHE A 14 14.72 -37.92 22.09
CA PHE A 14 14.81 -39.38 21.88
C PHE A 14 13.86 -40.19 22.77
N ALA A 15 13.29 -39.60 23.83
CA ALA A 15 12.35 -40.28 24.73
C ALA A 15 10.88 -39.87 24.55
N ALA A 16 10.61 -38.76 23.85
CA ALA A 16 9.25 -38.32 23.49
C ALA A 16 8.83 -38.68 22.05
N GLY A 17 9.70 -39.35 21.28
CA GLY A 17 9.41 -39.89 19.94
C GLY A 17 8.66 -41.23 19.92
N ALA A 18 8.22 -41.72 21.08
CA ALA A 18 7.28 -42.84 21.17
C ALA A 18 5.83 -42.35 21.34
N VAL A 19 5.48 -41.20 20.75
CA VAL A 19 4.10 -41.00 20.31
C VAL A 19 3.93 -42.05 19.22
N SER A 20 3.02 -43.00 19.43
CA SER A 20 2.65 -44.00 18.43
C SER A 20 2.61 -43.33 17.06
N ALA A 21 3.55 -43.69 16.17
CA ALA A 21 3.35 -43.44 14.75
C ALA A 21 2.03 -44.13 14.43
N GLN A 22 0.94 -43.38 14.34
CA GLN A 22 -0.30 -43.95 13.84
C GLN A 22 0.01 -44.35 12.41
N ALA A 23 -0.02 -45.66 12.14
CA ALA A 23 0.18 -46.17 10.81
C ALA A 23 -0.87 -45.51 9.89
N GLN A 24 -0.42 -44.87 8.82
CA GLN A 24 -1.28 -44.29 7.79
C GLN A 24 -2.21 -45.40 7.30
N LYS A 25 -3.52 -45.20 7.43
CA LYS A 25 -4.50 -46.24 7.06
C LYS A 25 -4.83 -46.12 5.59
N TYR A 26 -4.68 -47.23 4.88
CA TYR A 26 -5.18 -47.43 3.53
C TYR A 26 -6.40 -48.33 3.57
N TYR A 27 -7.32 -48.13 2.64
CA TYR A 27 -8.59 -48.84 2.63
C TYR A 27 -8.79 -49.56 1.30
N ASP A 28 -9.30 -50.79 1.39
CA ASP A 28 -9.95 -51.46 0.30
C ASP A 28 -11.34 -50.87 0.10
N VAL A 29 -11.77 -50.82 -1.16
CA VAL A 29 -13.10 -50.38 -1.56
C VAL A 29 -13.76 -51.58 -2.28
N PRO A 30 -14.27 -52.59 -1.55
CA PRO A 30 -14.62 -53.89 -2.13
C PRO A 30 -15.67 -53.81 -3.25
N GLY A 31 -16.60 -52.87 -3.14
CA GLY A 31 -17.64 -52.66 -4.15
C GLY A 31 -17.18 -51.91 -5.41
N PHE A 32 -15.94 -51.41 -5.46
CA PHE A 32 -15.47 -50.56 -6.56
C PHE A 32 -15.37 -51.31 -7.90
N GLU A 33 -14.73 -52.48 -7.93
CA GLU A 33 -14.52 -53.25 -9.17
C GLU A 33 -15.84 -53.76 -9.77
N ASN A 34 -16.82 -54.06 -8.92
CA ASN A 34 -18.13 -54.61 -9.30
C ASN A 34 -19.25 -53.56 -9.37
N ARG A 35 -18.94 -52.27 -9.13
CA ARG A 35 -19.92 -51.16 -9.03
C ARG A 35 -21.04 -51.42 -8.01
N GLU A 36 -20.70 -52.02 -6.87
CA GLU A 36 -21.60 -52.24 -5.74
C GLU A 36 -21.59 -51.00 -4.83
N PHE A 37 -22.50 -50.07 -5.11
CA PHE A 37 -22.67 -48.84 -4.33
C PHE A 37 -23.44 -49.07 -3.04
N VAL A 38 -23.28 -48.16 -2.07
CA VAL A 38 -24.19 -48.08 -0.92
C VAL A 38 -25.60 -47.76 -1.42
N THR A 39 -26.60 -48.58 -1.11
CA THR A 39 -28.00 -48.36 -1.56
C THR A 39 -28.83 -47.57 -0.57
N ASP A 40 -28.48 -47.62 0.72
CA ASP A 40 -29.15 -46.87 1.79
C ASP A 40 -28.10 -46.31 2.75
N ILE A 41 -28.22 -45.03 3.10
CA ILE A 41 -27.32 -44.40 4.07
C ILE A 41 -27.64 -44.94 5.48
N THR A 42 -26.65 -45.63 6.05
CA THR A 42 -26.68 -46.05 7.45
C THR A 42 -25.83 -45.07 8.26
N PRO A 43 -26.42 -44.27 9.19
CA PRO A 43 -25.68 -43.32 10.00
C PRO A 43 -24.51 -43.98 10.76
N GLY A 44 -23.35 -43.35 10.73
CA GLY A 44 -22.13 -43.86 11.35
C GLY A 44 -21.36 -44.93 10.57
N GLN A 45 -21.83 -45.38 9.41
CA GLN A 45 -21.08 -46.28 8.53
C GLN A 45 -19.90 -45.56 7.86
N GLU A 46 -18.72 -46.17 7.90
CA GLU A 46 -17.52 -45.65 7.22
C GLU A 46 -17.61 -45.87 5.71
N VAL A 47 -17.46 -44.79 4.95
CA VAL A 47 -17.59 -44.76 3.50
C VAL A 47 -16.51 -43.88 2.87
N VAL A 48 -16.31 -44.04 1.57
CA VAL A 48 -15.60 -43.07 0.72
C VAL A 48 -16.55 -42.46 -0.29
N LEU A 49 -16.30 -41.19 -0.62
CA LEU A 49 -16.98 -40.48 -1.70
C LEU A 49 -16.06 -40.49 -2.92
N HIS A 50 -16.51 -41.10 -4.01
CA HIS A 50 -15.79 -41.23 -5.28
C HIS A 50 -16.51 -40.43 -6.38
N THR A 51 -15.75 -39.67 -7.19
CA THR A 51 -16.33 -38.95 -8.34
C THR A 51 -16.95 -39.93 -9.32
N ALA A 52 -18.05 -39.54 -9.96
CA ALA A 52 -18.69 -40.40 -10.95
C ALA A 52 -18.06 -40.29 -12.37
N SER A 53 -17.01 -39.47 -12.55
CA SER A 53 -16.30 -39.23 -13.81
C SER A 53 -15.05 -40.11 -14.03
N ALA A 54 -14.60 -40.24 -15.28
CA ALA A 54 -13.60 -41.23 -15.72
C ALA A 54 -12.09 -40.83 -15.59
N GLY A 55 -11.68 -39.86 -14.76
CA GLY A 55 -10.28 -39.39 -14.71
C GLY A 55 -9.71 -39.17 -13.30
N THR A 56 -8.48 -39.64 -13.03
CA THR A 56 -7.80 -39.53 -11.73
C THR A 56 -7.31 -38.11 -11.41
N PRO A 57 -7.35 -37.64 -10.15
CA PRO A 57 -7.74 -38.33 -8.89
C PRO A 57 -9.25 -38.32 -8.58
N ASN A 58 -9.74 -39.33 -7.83
CA ASN A 58 -11.16 -39.67 -7.78
C ASN A 58 -11.85 -39.66 -6.39
N TYR A 59 -11.12 -39.88 -5.30
CA TYR A 59 -11.70 -39.94 -3.94
C TYR A 59 -11.66 -38.57 -3.27
N LEU A 60 -12.74 -38.13 -2.61
CA LEU A 60 -12.71 -36.94 -1.76
C LEU A 60 -11.70 -37.17 -0.63
N SER A 61 -10.78 -36.23 -0.38
CA SER A 61 -9.76 -36.30 0.68
C SER A 61 -9.49 -34.90 1.24
N GLY A 62 -10.25 -34.51 2.26
CA GLY A 62 -10.24 -33.15 2.79
C GLY A 62 -10.80 -32.14 1.78
N SER A 63 -10.03 -31.10 1.45
CA SER A 63 -10.36 -30.08 0.43
C SER A 63 -9.90 -30.47 -0.99
N MET A 64 -9.15 -31.58 -1.12
CA MET A 64 -8.63 -32.08 -2.40
C MET A 64 -9.22 -33.46 -2.74
N LYS A 65 -8.88 -33.96 -3.93
CA LYS A 65 -9.15 -35.34 -4.36
C LYS A 65 -7.87 -36.17 -4.40
N SER A 66 -7.99 -37.46 -4.09
CA SER A 66 -6.91 -38.44 -4.05
C SER A 66 -7.14 -39.56 -5.08
N ALA A 67 -6.05 -40.11 -5.64
CA ALA A 67 -6.12 -41.32 -6.48
C ALA A 67 -6.32 -42.59 -5.65
N ILE A 68 -6.09 -42.52 -4.33
CA ILE A 68 -6.14 -43.64 -3.39
C ILE A 68 -7.05 -43.34 -2.20
N ALA A 69 -7.73 -44.36 -1.67
CA ALA A 69 -8.55 -44.29 -0.48
C ALA A 69 -7.69 -44.39 0.80
N GLY A 70 -7.08 -43.27 1.20
CA GLY A 70 -6.36 -43.12 2.46
C GLY A 70 -7.25 -42.62 3.61
N GLU A 71 -6.68 -42.49 4.81
CA GLU A 71 -7.39 -42.08 6.03
C GLU A 71 -8.18 -40.75 5.95
N ASN A 72 -7.70 -39.79 5.17
CA ASN A 72 -8.40 -38.51 4.97
C ASN A 72 -9.56 -38.61 3.97
N ALA A 73 -9.71 -39.74 3.28
CA ALA A 73 -10.78 -40.00 2.34
C ALA A 73 -11.99 -40.73 2.95
N VAL A 74 -11.93 -41.07 4.24
CA VAL A 74 -12.98 -41.82 4.92
C VAL A 74 -13.91 -40.90 5.70
N TYR A 75 -15.21 -41.08 5.46
CA TYR A 75 -16.29 -40.26 5.99
C TYR A 75 -17.38 -41.13 6.63
N ALA A 76 -18.21 -40.50 7.45
CA ALA A 76 -19.44 -41.08 7.96
C ALA A 76 -20.56 -40.05 7.89
N PHE A 77 -21.77 -40.51 7.57
CA PHE A 77 -22.98 -39.67 7.63
C PHE A 77 -23.52 -39.65 9.06
N GLU A 78 -23.88 -38.46 9.54
CA GLU A 78 -24.58 -38.28 10.82
C GLU A 78 -25.94 -37.62 10.59
N GLU A 79 -26.97 -38.00 11.37
CA GLU A 79 -28.32 -37.45 11.22
C GLU A 79 -28.39 -35.99 11.65
N ALA A 80 -28.94 -35.13 10.79
CA ALA A 80 -29.22 -33.72 11.07
C ALA A 80 -30.69 -33.47 11.47
N GLY A 81 -31.48 -34.54 11.62
CA GLY A 81 -32.92 -34.49 11.88
C GLY A 81 -33.76 -34.35 10.61
N ALA A 82 -35.08 -34.53 10.74
CA ALA A 82 -36.00 -34.34 9.63
C ALA A 82 -36.23 -32.85 9.33
N ASP A 83 -36.46 -32.51 8.07
CA ASP A 83 -36.92 -31.19 7.67
C ASP A 83 -38.41 -30.96 8.01
N SER A 84 -38.94 -29.79 7.66
CA SER A 84 -40.35 -29.43 7.87
C SER A 84 -41.35 -30.30 7.09
N LYS A 85 -40.88 -31.05 6.09
CA LYS A 85 -41.66 -32.00 5.26
C LYS A 85 -41.52 -33.44 5.77
N GLY A 86 -40.76 -33.68 6.84
CA GLY A 86 -40.54 -35.00 7.43
C GLY A 86 -39.43 -35.83 6.75
N VAL A 87 -38.64 -35.24 5.85
CA VAL A 87 -37.55 -35.89 5.12
C VAL A 87 -36.27 -35.83 5.93
N MET A 88 -35.57 -36.96 6.08
CA MET A 88 -34.31 -37.04 6.82
C MET A 88 -33.19 -36.27 6.10
N THR A 89 -32.37 -35.55 6.88
CA THR A 89 -31.21 -34.78 6.40
C THR A 89 -29.94 -35.21 7.13
N TYR A 90 -28.77 -34.94 6.55
CA TYR A 90 -27.48 -35.44 7.05
C TYR A 90 -26.41 -34.36 7.14
N TYR A 91 -25.42 -34.62 7.99
CA TYR A 91 -24.09 -33.99 7.97
C TYR A 91 -23.06 -35.03 7.50
N LEU A 92 -22.00 -34.57 6.83
CA LEU A 92 -20.87 -35.40 6.44
C LEU A 92 -19.68 -35.14 7.38
N LYS A 93 -19.20 -36.18 8.07
CA LYS A 93 -18.10 -36.09 9.02
C LYS A 93 -16.88 -36.84 8.50
N GLN A 94 -15.72 -36.18 8.51
CA GLN A 94 -14.46 -36.85 8.19
C GLN A 94 -13.99 -37.67 9.40
N VAL A 95 -13.78 -38.97 9.22
CA VAL A 95 -13.51 -39.89 10.33
C VAL A 95 -12.20 -39.58 11.03
N ASN A 96 -11.14 -39.28 10.27
CA ASN A 96 -9.81 -38.99 10.84
C ASN A 96 -9.80 -37.75 11.74
N THR A 97 -10.44 -36.66 11.33
CA THR A 97 -10.41 -35.38 12.07
C THR A 97 -11.59 -35.19 13.03
N GLY A 98 -12.68 -35.94 12.84
CA GLY A 98 -13.92 -35.80 13.58
C GLY A 98 -14.70 -34.51 13.27
N LYS A 99 -14.32 -33.75 12.24
CA LYS A 99 -14.96 -32.48 11.83
C LYS A 99 -16.00 -32.69 10.73
N TYR A 100 -16.94 -31.76 10.62
CA TYR A 100 -18.02 -31.77 9.63
C TYR A 100 -17.69 -30.86 8.46
N LEU A 101 -18.16 -31.22 7.26
CA LEU A 101 -18.14 -30.34 6.09
C LEU A 101 -18.88 -29.03 6.44
N GLU A 102 -18.23 -27.87 6.29
CA GLU A 102 -18.80 -26.55 6.62
C GLU A 102 -19.72 -26.04 5.51
N ASP A 103 -20.79 -25.34 5.89
CA ASP A 103 -21.76 -24.77 4.94
C ASP A 103 -21.12 -23.62 4.13
N PRO A 104 -21.34 -23.55 2.80
CA PRO A 104 -20.76 -22.52 1.94
C PRO A 104 -21.18 -21.09 2.30
N GLN A 105 -22.25 -20.88 3.08
CA GLN A 105 -22.59 -19.55 3.57
C GLN A 105 -21.57 -19.00 4.60
N TYR A 106 -20.75 -19.87 5.19
CA TYR A 106 -19.76 -19.52 6.21
C TYR A 106 -18.31 -19.71 5.76
N ALA A 107 -18.06 -20.40 4.64
CA ALA A 107 -16.73 -20.78 4.18
C ALA A 107 -16.48 -20.42 2.70
N ASN A 108 -15.26 -19.98 2.38
CA ASN A 108 -14.82 -19.72 1.01
C ASN A 108 -14.24 -20.99 0.37
N GLY A 109 -15.08 -22.01 0.17
CA GLY A 109 -14.70 -23.29 -0.45
C GLY A 109 -15.03 -24.52 0.43
N VAL A 110 -14.33 -25.63 0.20
CA VAL A 110 -14.52 -26.89 0.96
C VAL A 110 -13.68 -26.87 2.23
N GLU A 111 -14.29 -26.51 3.36
CA GLU A 111 -13.67 -26.48 4.68
C GLU A 111 -14.40 -27.38 5.69
N TYR A 112 -13.78 -27.57 6.87
CA TYR A 112 -14.32 -28.46 7.90
C TYR A 112 -14.35 -27.79 9.29
N VAL A 113 -15.51 -27.84 9.93
CA VAL A 113 -15.83 -27.17 11.19
C VAL A 113 -16.20 -28.18 12.28
N SER A 114 -15.93 -27.83 13.54
CA SER A 114 -16.25 -28.71 14.68
C SER A 114 -17.72 -28.60 15.16
N SER A 115 -18.49 -27.63 14.65
CA SER A 115 -19.85 -27.32 15.12
C SER A 115 -20.89 -27.63 14.05
N THR A 116 -21.97 -28.29 14.44
CA THR A 116 -23.11 -28.58 13.56
C THR A 116 -23.93 -27.33 13.19
N ALA A 117 -23.81 -26.23 13.95
CA ALA A 117 -24.50 -24.97 13.65
C ALA A 117 -23.99 -24.28 12.37
N LYS A 118 -22.78 -24.64 11.94
CA LYS A 118 -22.17 -24.18 10.69
C LYS A 118 -21.96 -25.31 9.68
N ALA A 119 -22.35 -26.54 10.03
CA ALA A 119 -22.13 -27.68 9.17
C ALA A 119 -23.12 -27.67 7.99
N TYR A 120 -22.65 -28.09 6.83
CA TYR A 120 -23.46 -28.24 5.63
C TYR A 120 -24.54 -29.29 5.86
N ARG A 121 -25.80 -28.86 5.89
CA ARG A 121 -26.97 -29.72 6.07
C ARG A 121 -27.57 -30.04 4.71
N PHE A 122 -27.63 -31.32 4.36
CA PHE A 122 -28.04 -31.73 3.01
C PHE A 122 -29.01 -32.92 2.98
N TYR A 123 -29.78 -32.99 1.89
CA TYR A 123 -30.44 -34.20 1.45
C TYR A 123 -29.43 -35.11 0.75
N ALA A 124 -29.49 -36.40 1.06
CA ALA A 124 -28.71 -37.42 0.37
C ALA A 124 -29.67 -38.39 -0.31
N LYS A 125 -29.77 -38.28 -1.64
CA LYS A 125 -30.77 -39.00 -2.44
C LYS A 125 -30.15 -39.62 -3.68
N HIS A 126 -30.67 -40.77 -4.09
CA HIS A 126 -30.42 -41.30 -5.42
C HIS A 126 -31.16 -40.44 -6.47
N PRO A 127 -30.55 -40.18 -7.63
CA PRO A 127 -31.26 -39.53 -8.72
C PRO A 127 -32.42 -40.41 -9.22
N GLU A 128 -33.60 -39.82 -9.34
CA GLU A 128 -34.79 -40.42 -9.98
C GLU A 128 -34.93 -39.99 -11.45
N LYS A 129 -34.30 -38.86 -11.81
CA LYS A 129 -34.34 -38.27 -13.17
C LYS A 129 -32.93 -37.94 -13.66
N PHE A 130 -32.66 -38.28 -14.91
CA PHE A 130 -31.37 -38.07 -15.57
C PHE A 130 -31.56 -37.26 -16.85
N TYR A 131 -30.70 -36.27 -17.06
CA TYR A 131 -30.59 -35.51 -18.31
C TYR A 131 -29.14 -35.50 -18.78
N LYS A 132 -28.93 -35.51 -20.10
CA LYS A 132 -27.61 -35.34 -20.69
C LYS A 132 -27.25 -33.86 -20.73
N LYS A 133 -25.97 -33.52 -20.53
CA LYS A 133 -25.49 -32.14 -20.61
C LYS A 133 -25.86 -31.51 -21.96
N GLY A 134 -26.56 -30.37 -21.91
CA GLY A 134 -27.10 -29.68 -23.08
C GLY A 134 -28.58 -29.98 -23.37
N GLU A 135 -29.19 -30.98 -22.72
CA GLU A 135 -30.65 -31.18 -22.76
C GLU A 135 -31.39 -30.12 -21.94
N THR A 136 -32.60 -29.78 -22.36
CA THR A 136 -33.44 -28.81 -21.64
C THR A 136 -34.03 -29.47 -20.40
N VAL A 137 -33.54 -29.09 -19.23
CA VAL A 137 -34.10 -29.50 -17.93
C VAL A 137 -35.32 -28.61 -17.61
N PRO A 138 -36.49 -29.18 -17.28
CA PRO A 138 -37.66 -28.40 -16.86
C PRO A 138 -37.37 -27.51 -15.66
N SER A 139 -37.89 -26.29 -15.64
CA SER A 139 -37.63 -25.31 -14.57
C SER A 139 -38.30 -25.65 -13.23
N ASP A 140 -39.26 -26.56 -13.22
CA ASP A 140 -40.03 -27.04 -12.06
C ASP A 140 -39.55 -28.41 -11.55
N ILE A 141 -38.36 -28.84 -11.96
CA ILE A 141 -37.83 -30.15 -11.60
C ILE A 141 -37.46 -30.22 -10.11
N ASP A 142 -37.64 -31.40 -9.50
CA ASP A 142 -37.13 -31.65 -8.15
C ASP A 142 -35.60 -31.79 -8.20
N VAL A 143 -34.92 -30.74 -7.76
CA VAL A 143 -33.47 -30.61 -7.77
C VAL A 143 -32.77 -31.57 -6.82
N THR A 144 -33.49 -32.15 -5.86
CA THR A 144 -32.94 -33.10 -4.87
C THR A 144 -32.76 -34.51 -5.43
N VAL A 145 -33.47 -34.85 -6.51
CA VAL A 145 -33.45 -36.17 -7.16
C VAL A 145 -33.14 -36.11 -8.66
N THR A 146 -32.59 -34.99 -9.15
CA THR A 146 -32.27 -34.80 -10.57
C THR A 146 -30.76 -34.66 -10.79
N ALA A 147 -30.21 -35.52 -11.65
CA ALA A 147 -28.81 -35.46 -12.07
C ALA A 147 -28.69 -35.06 -13.54
N VAL A 148 -27.71 -34.21 -13.84
CA VAL A 148 -27.29 -33.93 -15.22
C VAL A 148 -25.89 -34.51 -15.43
N TYR A 149 -25.71 -35.33 -16.45
CA TYR A 149 -24.43 -36.02 -16.71
C TYR A 149 -23.82 -35.59 -18.04
N ASP A 150 -22.50 -35.45 -18.07
CA ASP A 150 -21.74 -35.01 -19.25
C ASP A 150 -21.17 -36.20 -20.02
N SER A 151 -21.50 -36.37 -21.30
CA SER A 151 -20.96 -37.50 -22.09
C SER A 151 -19.44 -37.47 -22.22
N ASP A 152 -18.81 -36.30 -22.17
CA ASP A 152 -17.35 -36.17 -22.26
C ASP A 152 -16.64 -36.69 -21.00
N HIS A 153 -17.35 -36.71 -19.87
CA HIS A 153 -16.81 -37.12 -18.56
C HIS A 153 -17.29 -38.50 -18.08
N TYR A 154 -18.41 -38.99 -18.64
CA TYR A 154 -19.10 -40.22 -18.22
C TYR A 154 -19.23 -41.27 -19.35
N GLY A 155 -18.69 -41.02 -20.55
CA GLY A 155 -18.60 -42.01 -21.64
C GLY A 155 -19.95 -42.49 -22.17
N ASP A 156 -20.96 -41.60 -22.22
CA ASP A 156 -22.37 -41.87 -22.56
C ASP A 156 -23.15 -42.79 -21.59
N VAL A 157 -22.57 -43.17 -20.44
CA VAL A 157 -23.23 -44.04 -19.45
C VAL A 157 -23.87 -43.21 -18.33
N GLN A 158 -25.12 -43.51 -17.95
CA GLN A 158 -25.78 -42.88 -16.82
C GLN A 158 -25.09 -43.25 -15.49
N PRO A 159 -24.94 -42.32 -14.53
CA PRO A 159 -24.31 -42.61 -13.25
C PRO A 159 -25.28 -43.32 -12.28
N GLU A 160 -25.79 -44.49 -12.70
CA GLU A 160 -26.69 -45.34 -11.91
C GLU A 160 -26.06 -45.68 -10.55
N GLY A 161 -26.85 -45.57 -9.47
CA GLY A 161 -26.39 -45.82 -8.09
C GLY A 161 -25.62 -44.66 -7.42
N SER A 162 -25.50 -43.50 -8.07
CA SER A 162 -24.92 -42.30 -7.44
C SER A 162 -25.86 -41.63 -6.43
N TYR A 163 -25.30 -40.76 -5.61
CA TYR A 163 -25.98 -39.87 -4.68
C TYR A 163 -25.82 -38.41 -5.11
N ILE A 164 -26.85 -37.63 -4.83
CA ILE A 164 -26.85 -36.17 -4.90
C ILE A 164 -26.89 -35.62 -3.47
N PHE A 165 -26.00 -34.68 -3.18
CA PHE A 165 -25.94 -33.98 -1.89
C PHE A 165 -26.40 -32.53 -2.05
N THR A 166 -27.69 -32.30 -1.81
CA THR A 166 -28.37 -31.03 -2.08
C THR A 166 -28.57 -30.24 -0.78
N ASN A 167 -28.18 -28.96 -0.75
CA ASN A 167 -28.37 -28.11 0.41
C ASN A 167 -29.86 -27.93 0.72
N VAL A 168 -30.25 -28.19 1.96
CA VAL A 168 -31.64 -28.08 2.41
C VAL A 168 -32.17 -26.66 2.28
N ASP A 169 -31.33 -25.65 2.49
CA ASP A 169 -31.74 -24.23 2.51
C ASP A 169 -31.82 -23.60 1.10
N TYR A 170 -31.43 -24.36 0.08
CA TYR A 170 -31.37 -23.90 -1.31
C TYR A 170 -32.10 -24.82 -2.31
N ALA A 171 -32.69 -25.94 -1.83
CA ALA A 171 -33.41 -26.90 -2.67
C ALA A 171 -34.64 -26.29 -3.39
N ASP A 172 -35.27 -25.25 -2.82
CA ASP A 172 -36.45 -24.59 -3.40
C ASP A 172 -36.09 -23.30 -4.18
N LYS A 173 -34.78 -23.03 -4.43
CA LYS A 173 -34.29 -21.79 -5.08
C LYS A 173 -33.90 -22.02 -6.56
N PRO A 174 -33.94 -20.97 -7.42
CA PRO A 174 -33.53 -21.10 -8.81
C PRO A 174 -32.04 -21.48 -8.96
N ILE A 175 -31.79 -22.43 -9.86
CA ILE A 175 -30.48 -22.98 -10.23
C ILE A 175 -29.66 -21.89 -10.95
N ASN A 176 -28.66 -21.32 -10.29
CA ASN A 176 -27.70 -20.37 -10.88
C ASN A 176 -26.37 -20.36 -10.11
N ALA A 177 -25.33 -19.73 -10.69
CA ALA A 177 -23.99 -19.68 -10.11
C ALA A 177 -23.91 -19.04 -8.71
N ASP A 178 -24.87 -18.18 -8.37
CA ASP A 178 -24.89 -17.41 -7.11
C ASP A 178 -25.50 -18.21 -5.95
N ASN A 179 -26.12 -19.36 -6.23
CA ASN A 179 -26.75 -20.23 -5.24
C ASN A 179 -26.00 -21.58 -5.17
N PRO A 180 -25.19 -21.86 -4.14
CA PRO A 180 -24.47 -23.13 -4.00
C PRO A 180 -25.43 -24.27 -3.55
N VAL A 181 -26.17 -24.82 -4.51
CA VAL A 181 -27.21 -25.83 -4.28
C VAL A 181 -26.63 -27.23 -4.01
N TYR A 182 -25.48 -27.57 -4.59
CA TYR A 182 -24.90 -28.92 -4.56
C TYR A 182 -23.49 -28.96 -3.97
N PHE A 183 -23.15 -30.07 -3.31
CA PHE A 183 -21.74 -30.42 -3.07
C PHE A 183 -21.21 -31.26 -4.23
N SER A 184 -20.34 -30.67 -5.05
CA SER A 184 -19.89 -31.21 -6.34
C SER A 184 -18.44 -31.76 -6.31
N PRO A 185 -18.17 -32.90 -6.98
CA PRO A 185 -16.82 -33.42 -7.22
C PRO A 185 -15.94 -32.61 -8.20
N TRP A 186 -16.43 -31.53 -8.84
CA TRP A 186 -15.70 -30.87 -9.93
C TRP A 186 -15.64 -29.33 -9.86
N TRP A 187 -14.42 -28.80 -10.08
CA TRP A 187 -14.06 -27.42 -10.41
C TRP A 187 -13.00 -27.47 -11.53
N ALA A 188 -12.78 -26.39 -12.29
CA ALA A 188 -11.91 -26.28 -13.50
C ALA A 188 -10.48 -26.86 -13.42
N ASN A 189 -10.02 -27.26 -12.23
CA ASN A 189 -8.77 -27.96 -11.98
C ASN A 189 -9.12 -29.31 -11.38
N ALA A 190 -8.98 -30.42 -12.11
CA ALA A 190 -9.49 -31.77 -11.82
C ALA A 190 -9.12 -32.37 -10.43
N LYS A 191 -8.43 -31.64 -9.56
CA LYS A 191 -7.90 -32.03 -8.25
C LYS A 191 -8.72 -31.59 -7.03
N THR A 192 -9.75 -30.74 -7.16
CA THR A 192 -10.53 -30.21 -6.01
C THR A 192 -12.04 -30.47 -6.12
N ALA A 193 -12.74 -30.48 -4.98
CA ALA A 193 -14.20 -30.47 -4.87
C ALA A 193 -14.71 -29.03 -4.59
N ALA A 194 -16.00 -28.76 -4.80
CA ALA A 194 -16.58 -27.42 -4.63
C ALA A 194 -18.08 -27.46 -4.29
N PHE A 195 -18.60 -26.36 -3.75
CA PHE A 195 -20.04 -26.10 -3.72
C PHE A 195 -20.47 -25.37 -4.99
N TRP A 196 -21.56 -25.81 -5.63
CA TRP A 196 -21.92 -25.34 -6.95
C TRP A 196 -23.43 -25.26 -7.18
N GLY A 197 -23.85 -24.32 -8.01
CA GLY A 197 -25.27 -24.08 -8.32
C GLY A 197 -25.77 -24.78 -9.59
N TYR A 198 -24.91 -25.41 -10.38
CA TYR A 198 -25.31 -26.13 -11.60
C TYR A 198 -25.36 -27.64 -11.38
N MET A 199 -26.28 -28.31 -12.09
CA MET A 199 -26.57 -29.74 -11.93
C MET A 199 -25.62 -30.68 -12.69
N ASP A 200 -24.77 -30.16 -13.59
CA ASP A 200 -23.99 -30.94 -14.57
C ASP A 200 -22.82 -31.75 -13.99
N THR A 201 -22.61 -31.64 -12.67
CA THR A 201 -21.57 -32.36 -11.92
C THR A 201 -22.01 -32.66 -10.49
N ASN A 202 -23.29 -32.95 -10.21
CA ASN A 202 -23.82 -33.05 -8.83
C ASN A 202 -23.81 -34.47 -8.22
N THR A 203 -23.20 -35.46 -8.89
CA THR A 203 -23.28 -36.88 -8.51
C THR A 203 -22.00 -37.41 -7.86
N TRP A 204 -22.14 -38.10 -6.73
CA TRP A 204 -21.08 -38.87 -6.06
C TRP A 204 -21.43 -40.35 -5.99
N TYR A 205 -20.44 -41.23 -6.17
CA TYR A 205 -20.59 -42.63 -5.76
C TYR A 205 -20.15 -42.79 -4.31
N VAL A 206 -20.94 -43.54 -3.55
CA VAL A 206 -20.64 -43.85 -2.14
C VAL A 206 -20.34 -45.34 -2.05
N TYR A 207 -19.15 -45.65 -1.55
CA TYR A 207 -18.72 -47.03 -1.34
C TYR A 207 -18.38 -47.28 0.12
N THR A 208 -18.68 -48.48 0.60
CA THR A 208 -18.16 -48.95 1.88
C THR A 208 -16.65 -49.16 1.79
N VAL A 209 -15.96 -48.94 2.90
CA VAL A 209 -14.53 -49.18 3.00
C VAL A 209 -14.18 -50.20 4.06
N THR A 210 -13.09 -50.93 3.81
CA THR A 210 -12.49 -51.84 4.79
C THR A 210 -11.00 -51.50 4.90
N PRO A 211 -10.43 -51.33 6.11
CA PRO A 211 -8.99 -51.09 6.25
C PRO A 211 -8.16 -52.23 5.63
N LYS A 212 -7.15 -51.88 4.83
CA LYS A 212 -6.14 -52.84 4.34
C LYS A 212 -5.33 -53.35 5.53
N THR A 213 -5.08 -54.65 5.56
CA THR A 213 -4.30 -55.33 6.61
C THR A 213 -3.25 -56.26 6.00
N GLY A 214 -2.25 -56.65 6.78
CA GLY A 214 -1.23 -57.62 6.36
C GLY A 214 -0.44 -57.20 5.10
N SER A 215 -0.25 -58.13 4.16
CA SER A 215 0.56 -57.91 2.96
C SER A 215 -0.01 -56.86 2.01
N SER A 216 -1.33 -56.74 1.90
CA SER A 216 -1.99 -55.71 1.08
C SER A 216 -1.74 -54.29 1.60
N LEU A 217 -1.56 -54.11 2.91
CA LEU A 217 -1.15 -52.82 3.48
C LEU A 217 0.31 -52.50 3.12
N LEU A 218 1.21 -53.48 3.26
CA LEU A 218 2.64 -53.32 2.97
C LEU A 218 2.90 -52.96 1.50
N GLU A 219 2.19 -53.61 0.57
CA GLU A 219 2.26 -53.30 -0.86
C GLU A 219 1.78 -51.88 -1.19
N ALA A 220 0.68 -51.45 -0.57
CA ALA A 220 0.18 -50.08 -0.73
C ALA A 220 1.19 -49.04 -0.22
N VAL A 221 1.83 -49.29 0.94
CA VAL A 221 2.86 -48.40 1.49
C VAL A 221 4.11 -48.34 0.61
N ILE A 222 4.59 -49.46 0.08
CA ILE A 222 5.74 -49.46 -0.85
C ILE A 222 5.43 -48.66 -2.11
N THR A 223 4.27 -48.90 -2.72
CA THR A 223 3.87 -48.25 -3.97
C THR A 223 3.71 -46.74 -3.82
N ASP A 224 3.14 -46.29 -2.69
CA ASP A 224 2.95 -44.87 -2.39
C ASP A 224 4.27 -44.14 -2.16
N LEU A 225 5.17 -44.73 -1.37
CA LEU A 225 6.45 -44.10 -1.02
C LEU A 225 7.50 -44.17 -2.14
N PHE A 226 7.45 -45.21 -2.97
CA PHE A 226 8.43 -45.50 -4.02
C PHE A 226 7.78 -45.81 -5.37
N PRO A 227 7.05 -44.85 -5.98
CA PRO A 227 6.31 -45.09 -7.22
C PRO A 227 7.22 -45.41 -8.42
N SER A 228 8.50 -45.02 -8.37
CA SER A 228 9.51 -45.36 -9.39
C SER A 228 10.24 -46.69 -9.14
N GLY A 229 9.97 -47.36 -8.01
CA GLY A 229 10.62 -48.61 -7.62
C GLY A 229 12.07 -48.47 -7.13
N SER A 230 12.56 -47.25 -6.89
CA SER A 230 13.92 -46.99 -6.40
C SER A 230 13.92 -46.41 -4.99
N SER A 231 14.76 -46.97 -4.11
CA SER A 231 15.02 -46.41 -2.77
C SER A 231 15.98 -45.22 -2.76
N GLU A 232 16.60 -44.89 -3.90
CA GLU A 232 17.59 -43.81 -4.02
C GLU A 232 16.95 -42.51 -4.50
N LEU A 233 16.33 -41.76 -3.58
CA LEU A 233 15.58 -40.54 -3.94
C LEU A 233 16.45 -39.28 -3.97
N TYR A 234 17.57 -39.26 -3.23
CA TYR A 234 18.51 -38.14 -3.16
C TYR A 234 19.96 -38.64 -3.25
N PRO A 235 20.90 -37.82 -3.77
CA PRO A 235 22.31 -38.19 -3.79
C PRO A 235 22.95 -38.12 -2.41
N THR A 236 24.01 -38.92 -2.24
CA THR A 236 24.84 -38.89 -1.04
C THR A 236 25.82 -37.70 -1.08
N GLY A 237 26.01 -37.03 0.05
CA GLY A 237 26.94 -35.92 0.15
C GLY A 237 26.66 -34.98 1.31
N ASN A 238 27.42 -33.88 1.36
CA ASN A 238 27.34 -32.86 2.42
C ASN A 238 26.75 -31.52 1.92
N TYR A 239 26.24 -31.48 0.69
CA TYR A 239 25.64 -30.28 0.11
C TYR A 239 24.17 -30.16 0.48
N VAL A 240 23.60 -28.98 0.32
CA VAL A 240 22.16 -28.79 0.51
C VAL A 240 21.42 -29.68 -0.50
N GLY A 241 20.40 -30.38 -0.02
CA GLY A 241 19.64 -31.34 -0.83
C GLY A 241 20.19 -32.77 -0.84
N CYS A 242 21.40 -33.02 -0.31
CA CYS A 242 21.97 -34.37 -0.17
C CYS A 242 21.52 -35.06 1.13
N VAL A 243 21.74 -36.37 1.20
CA VAL A 243 21.63 -37.20 2.41
C VAL A 243 22.98 -37.82 2.76
N SER A 244 23.18 -38.27 4.00
CA SER A 244 24.39 -39.01 4.34
C SER A 244 24.34 -40.45 3.81
N GLU A 245 25.51 -41.03 3.56
CA GLU A 245 25.63 -42.43 3.11
C GLU A 245 25.00 -43.42 4.10
N ALA A 246 25.08 -43.12 5.41
CA ALA A 246 24.44 -43.92 6.45
C ALA A 246 22.90 -43.90 6.34
N GLN A 247 22.31 -42.75 6.05
CA GLN A 247 20.86 -42.61 5.91
C GLN A 247 20.36 -43.25 4.61
N GLN A 248 21.12 -43.12 3.52
CA GLN A 248 20.89 -43.84 2.27
C GLN A 248 20.85 -45.36 2.50
N THR A 249 21.85 -45.87 3.22
CA THR A 249 21.97 -47.31 3.53
C THR A 249 20.81 -47.79 4.41
N ALA A 250 20.41 -47.01 5.42
CA ALA A 250 19.29 -47.36 6.30
C ALA A 250 17.94 -47.41 5.56
N MET A 251 17.67 -46.42 4.70
CA MET A 251 16.48 -46.38 3.86
C MET A 251 16.44 -47.58 2.89
N LYS A 252 17.56 -47.83 2.20
CA LYS A 252 17.69 -48.99 1.30
C LYS A 252 17.44 -50.31 2.03
N ALA A 253 18.02 -50.48 3.23
CA ALA A 253 17.82 -51.70 4.02
C ALA A 253 16.33 -51.90 4.43
N ALA A 254 15.63 -50.83 4.82
CA ALA A 254 14.21 -50.91 5.15
C ALA A 254 13.35 -51.24 3.93
N TYR A 255 13.64 -50.62 2.78
CA TYR A 255 12.98 -50.92 1.50
C TYR A 255 13.20 -52.38 1.07
N ASP A 256 14.45 -52.83 1.05
CA ASP A 256 14.79 -54.21 0.66
C ASP A 256 14.14 -55.22 1.63
N ALA A 257 14.09 -54.92 2.93
CA ALA A 257 13.41 -55.77 3.91
C ALA A 257 11.90 -55.83 3.71
N ALA A 258 11.25 -54.71 3.39
CA ALA A 258 9.82 -54.63 3.11
C ALA A 258 9.47 -55.38 1.81
N VAL A 259 10.24 -55.19 0.75
CA VAL A 259 10.08 -55.94 -0.52
C VAL A 259 10.32 -57.44 -0.31
N ASN A 260 11.34 -57.82 0.47
CA ASN A 260 11.58 -59.23 0.78
C ASN A 260 10.43 -59.85 1.60
N GLN A 261 9.84 -59.10 2.54
CA GLN A 261 8.67 -59.56 3.31
C GLN A 261 7.47 -59.82 2.40
N LEU A 262 7.20 -58.97 1.42
CA LEU A 262 6.16 -59.23 0.40
C LEU A 262 6.47 -60.47 -0.45
N ASN A 263 7.72 -60.65 -0.85
CA ASN A 263 8.09 -61.76 -1.74
C ASN A 263 8.12 -63.12 -1.05
N THR A 264 8.47 -63.18 0.24
CA THR A 264 8.81 -64.44 0.92
C THR A 264 7.99 -64.73 2.18
N GLY A 265 7.29 -63.74 2.74
CA GLY A 265 6.60 -63.83 4.02
C GLY A 265 5.19 -63.23 4.03
N ALA A 266 4.55 -63.05 2.87
CA ALA A 266 3.27 -62.35 2.72
C ALA A 266 2.10 -62.94 3.52
N THR A 267 2.19 -64.18 3.99
CA THR A 267 1.13 -64.83 4.80
C THR A 267 1.16 -64.44 6.27
N ASP A 268 2.24 -63.81 6.76
CA ASP A 268 2.33 -63.30 8.13
C ASP A 268 1.86 -61.84 8.19
N ALA A 269 0.58 -61.64 8.52
CA ALA A 269 -0.06 -60.33 8.52
C ALA A 269 0.62 -59.35 9.49
N THR A 270 0.92 -59.79 10.71
CA THR A 270 1.57 -58.95 11.74
C THR A 270 2.97 -58.51 11.28
N ALA A 271 3.75 -59.42 10.70
CA ALA A 271 5.07 -59.09 10.17
C ALA A 271 5.00 -58.11 8.99
N CYS A 272 4.01 -58.25 8.11
CA CYS A 272 3.81 -57.32 6.99
C CYS A 272 3.44 -55.91 7.49
N GLU A 273 2.51 -55.80 8.44
CA GLU A 273 2.10 -54.52 9.03
C GLU A 273 3.26 -53.85 9.77
N GLN A 274 4.07 -54.64 10.50
CA GLN A 274 5.28 -54.14 11.15
C GLN A 274 6.28 -53.60 10.12
N LYS A 275 6.52 -54.31 9.01
CA LYS A 275 7.42 -53.84 7.95
C LYS A 275 6.90 -52.60 7.24
N ALA A 276 5.58 -52.43 7.14
CA ALA A 276 4.97 -51.24 6.57
C ALA A 276 5.26 -50.01 7.46
N ALA A 277 5.09 -50.16 8.78
CA ALA A 277 5.42 -49.12 9.75
C ALA A 277 6.92 -48.79 9.78
N GLU A 278 7.79 -49.82 9.77
CA GLU A 278 9.25 -49.65 9.73
C GLU A 278 9.72 -48.93 8.45
N LEU A 279 9.15 -49.29 7.29
CA LEU A 279 9.46 -48.65 6.01
C LEU A 279 9.05 -47.18 6.02
N LYS A 280 7.85 -46.87 6.50
CA LYS A 280 7.37 -45.48 6.60
C LYS A 280 8.23 -44.67 7.56
N ALA A 281 8.60 -45.23 8.71
CA ALA A 281 9.48 -44.57 9.67
C ALA A 281 10.88 -44.31 9.08
N ALA A 282 11.45 -45.28 8.34
CA ALA A 282 12.72 -45.11 7.65
C ALA A 282 12.63 -44.04 6.54
N TYR A 283 11.53 -44.02 5.78
CA TYR A 283 11.25 -42.99 4.77
C TYR A 283 11.17 -41.61 5.39
N ASP A 284 10.39 -41.42 6.45
CA ASP A 284 10.24 -40.13 7.11
C ASP A 284 11.58 -39.65 7.70
N ALA A 285 12.35 -40.55 8.30
CA ALA A 285 13.70 -40.25 8.77
C ALA A 285 14.65 -39.87 7.63
N TYR A 286 14.53 -40.53 6.46
CA TYR A 286 15.34 -40.26 5.28
C TYR A 286 15.00 -38.90 4.63
N ILE A 287 13.71 -38.57 4.49
CA ILE A 287 13.27 -37.23 4.06
C ILE A 287 13.75 -36.16 5.04
N ALA A 288 13.61 -36.40 6.36
CA ALA A 288 14.05 -35.47 7.39
C ALA A 288 15.58 -35.33 7.47
N ALA A 289 16.34 -36.35 7.05
CA ALA A 289 17.80 -36.33 7.02
C ALA A 289 18.38 -35.60 5.80
N ARG A 290 17.55 -35.24 4.81
CA ARG A 290 17.97 -34.39 3.70
C ARG A 290 18.50 -33.07 4.25
N ILE A 291 19.71 -32.70 3.89
CA ILE A 291 20.35 -31.46 4.36
C ILE A 291 19.50 -30.28 3.88
N PRO A 292 18.81 -29.56 4.78
CA PRO A 292 17.90 -28.49 4.40
C PRO A 292 18.68 -27.23 4.04
N MET A 293 18.04 -26.32 3.32
CA MET A 293 18.54 -24.96 3.21
C MET A 293 18.49 -24.30 4.60
N LYS A 294 19.55 -23.61 4.98
CA LYS A 294 19.64 -22.88 6.26
C LYS A 294 20.45 -21.62 6.10
N ALA A 295 20.41 -20.74 7.09
CA ALA A 295 21.31 -19.61 7.16
C ALA A 295 22.79 -20.06 7.18
N GLY A 296 23.63 -19.39 6.41
CA GLY A 296 25.03 -19.76 6.20
C GLY A 296 25.65 -19.07 5.00
N TYR A 297 26.85 -19.49 4.61
CA TYR A 297 27.56 -18.97 3.44
C TYR A 297 27.68 -20.05 2.38
N TYR A 298 27.36 -19.71 1.14
CA TYR A 298 27.22 -20.67 0.05
C TYR A 298 27.80 -20.14 -1.25
N VAL A 299 28.20 -21.04 -2.14
CA VAL A 299 28.38 -20.75 -3.56
C VAL A 299 27.27 -21.46 -4.35
N PHE A 300 26.77 -20.81 -5.39
CA PHE A 300 25.75 -21.35 -6.27
C PHE A 300 26.38 -21.68 -7.62
N THR A 301 26.30 -22.96 -8.00
CA THR A 301 26.84 -23.44 -9.28
C THR A 301 25.76 -24.15 -10.08
N SER A 302 25.85 -24.11 -11.41
CA SER A 302 24.99 -24.92 -12.27
C SER A 302 25.79 -25.60 -13.37
N THR A 303 25.18 -26.61 -13.99
CA THR A 303 25.73 -27.36 -15.13
C THR A 303 24.85 -27.21 -16.37
N GLY A 304 23.93 -26.23 -16.39
CA GLY A 304 22.92 -26.11 -17.45
C GLY A 304 23.47 -25.61 -18.78
N ARG A 305 24.54 -24.80 -18.78
CA ARG A 305 25.23 -24.38 -20.01
C ARG A 305 26.75 -24.50 -19.96
N GLY A 306 27.35 -24.54 -18.77
CA GLY A 306 28.79 -24.71 -18.54
C GLY A 306 29.13 -26.00 -17.78
N SER A 307 30.42 -26.33 -17.69
CA SER A 307 30.90 -27.45 -16.85
C SER A 307 30.75 -27.16 -15.35
N SER A 308 30.80 -25.87 -14.97
CA SER A 308 30.50 -25.36 -13.62
C SER A 308 30.27 -23.84 -13.70
N ALA A 309 29.02 -23.40 -13.76
CA ALA A 309 28.64 -21.99 -13.87
C ALA A 309 28.46 -21.36 -12.48
N GLY A 310 29.44 -20.58 -12.00
CA GLY A 310 29.36 -19.88 -10.71
C GLY A 310 28.67 -18.52 -10.83
N ILE A 311 27.71 -18.21 -9.93
CA ILE A 311 27.07 -16.88 -9.88
C ILE A 311 27.93 -15.89 -9.09
N TYR A 312 28.18 -14.71 -9.68
CA TYR A 312 28.87 -13.61 -9.01
C TYR A 312 28.23 -12.24 -9.30
N GLU A 313 28.54 -11.27 -8.45
CA GLU A 313 28.15 -9.88 -8.65
C GLU A 313 29.23 -9.09 -9.40
N LYS A 314 28.81 -8.28 -10.37
CA LYS A 314 29.64 -7.26 -11.02
C LYS A 314 28.80 -6.04 -11.41
N ASN A 315 29.25 -4.84 -11.06
CA ASN A 315 28.59 -3.58 -11.44
C ASN A 315 27.07 -3.57 -11.13
N LYS A 316 26.68 -4.05 -9.94
CA LYS A 316 25.29 -4.23 -9.49
C LYS A 316 24.42 -5.23 -10.30
N GLY A 317 25.01 -5.99 -11.22
CA GLY A 317 24.37 -7.08 -11.95
C GLY A 317 24.89 -8.45 -11.54
N LEU A 318 24.06 -9.48 -11.73
CA LEU A 318 24.41 -10.88 -11.54
C LEU A 318 24.86 -11.50 -12.87
N TYR A 319 26.01 -12.16 -12.82
CA TYR A 319 26.63 -12.80 -13.96
C TYR A 319 27.03 -14.23 -13.59
N TRP A 320 27.23 -15.05 -14.60
CA TRP A 320 27.80 -16.37 -14.50
C TRP A 320 28.99 -16.52 -15.45
N MET A 321 29.91 -17.38 -15.07
CA MET A 321 30.96 -17.88 -15.96
C MET A 321 31.38 -19.27 -15.52
N ASN A 322 32.10 -19.98 -16.40
CA ASN A 322 32.77 -21.22 -16.00
C ASN A 322 33.78 -20.91 -14.90
N TRP A 323 33.46 -21.35 -13.69
CA TRP A 323 34.22 -21.13 -12.48
C TRP A 323 34.20 -22.43 -11.68
N GLU A 324 35.37 -23.01 -11.49
CA GLU A 324 35.54 -24.17 -10.63
C GLU A 324 35.63 -23.69 -9.18
N VAL A 325 34.83 -24.32 -8.31
CA VAL A 325 34.85 -24.00 -6.88
C VAL A 325 36.25 -24.29 -6.34
N PRO A 326 36.98 -23.28 -5.85
CA PRO A 326 38.37 -23.46 -5.47
C PRO A 326 38.47 -24.23 -4.15
N THR A 327 39.57 -24.97 -3.99
CA THR A 327 39.90 -25.64 -2.71
C THR A 327 40.37 -24.65 -1.64
N THR A 328 40.86 -23.47 -2.05
CA THR A 328 41.27 -22.35 -1.19
C THR A 328 40.74 -21.04 -1.77
N TYR A 329 40.06 -20.21 -0.98
CA TYR A 329 39.46 -18.96 -1.43
C TYR A 329 40.40 -17.77 -1.25
N SER A 330 40.39 -16.86 -2.22
CA SER A 330 41.03 -15.54 -2.19
C SER A 330 39.98 -14.42 -2.18
N ILE A 331 40.42 -13.17 -2.02
CA ILE A 331 39.53 -12.00 -2.12
C ILE A 331 38.83 -11.89 -3.49
N ALA A 332 39.46 -12.39 -4.57
CA ALA A 332 38.84 -12.39 -5.89
C ALA A 332 37.63 -13.34 -5.98
N ASP A 333 37.60 -14.37 -5.14
CA ASP A 333 36.52 -15.36 -5.08
C ASP A 333 35.35 -14.89 -4.21
N ALA A 334 35.55 -13.87 -3.37
CA ALA A 334 34.52 -13.34 -2.46
C ALA A 334 33.25 -12.86 -3.19
N ALA A 335 33.37 -12.48 -4.48
CA ALA A 335 32.23 -12.09 -5.31
C ALA A 335 31.29 -13.26 -5.66
N TYR A 336 31.74 -14.52 -5.52
CA TYR A 336 30.96 -15.74 -5.78
C TYR A 336 30.28 -16.31 -4.52
N ILE A 337 30.64 -15.77 -3.35
CA ILE A 337 30.12 -16.23 -2.06
C ILE A 337 28.86 -15.44 -1.70
N TRP A 338 27.82 -16.15 -1.28
CA TRP A 338 26.52 -15.61 -0.91
C TRP A 338 26.20 -15.96 0.54
N LYS A 339 26.00 -14.94 1.37
CA LYS A 339 25.42 -15.08 2.70
C LYS A 339 23.91 -15.25 2.57
N VAL A 340 23.41 -16.37 3.06
CA VAL A 340 21.98 -16.63 3.16
C VAL A 340 21.56 -16.49 4.62
N SER A 341 20.47 -15.76 4.88
CA SER A 341 19.92 -15.52 6.22
C SER A 341 18.41 -15.70 6.21
N ASP A 342 17.81 -16.11 7.32
CA ASP A 342 16.35 -16.28 7.42
C ASP A 342 15.63 -14.94 7.18
N ALA A 343 14.51 -14.96 6.45
CA ALA A 343 13.59 -13.83 6.32
C ALA A 343 12.38 -13.98 7.26
N GLU A 344 11.47 -13.02 7.27
CA GLU A 344 10.30 -13.02 8.19
C GLU A 344 9.37 -14.22 7.95
N ASP A 345 9.13 -14.56 6.69
CA ASP A 345 8.29 -15.71 6.32
C ASP A 345 9.07 -17.01 6.45
N LYS A 346 8.41 -18.02 7.02
CA LYS A 346 8.96 -19.37 7.16
C LYS A 346 9.44 -19.92 5.80
N ASP A 347 10.61 -20.56 5.80
CA ASP A 347 11.25 -21.18 4.62
C ASP A 347 11.56 -20.20 3.48
N THR A 348 11.79 -18.93 3.83
CA THR A 348 12.26 -17.88 2.91
C THR A 348 13.52 -17.21 3.44
N TYR A 349 14.34 -16.68 2.54
CA TYR A 349 15.69 -16.22 2.89
C TYR A 349 16.08 -14.92 2.20
N LEU A 350 16.98 -14.18 2.84
CA LEU A 350 17.68 -13.06 2.23
C LEU A 350 19.01 -13.57 1.67
N VAL A 351 19.34 -13.19 0.43
CA VAL A 351 20.54 -13.64 -0.28
C VAL A 351 21.45 -12.44 -0.54
N GLN A 352 22.58 -12.36 0.18
CA GLN A 352 23.52 -11.24 0.16
C GLN A 352 24.88 -11.64 -0.41
N ASN A 353 25.41 -10.87 -1.35
CA ASN A 353 26.77 -11.06 -1.84
C ASN A 353 27.78 -10.76 -0.73
N PHE A 354 28.77 -11.64 -0.56
CA PHE A 354 29.72 -11.54 0.54
C PHE A 354 30.72 -10.40 0.38
N LEU A 355 31.18 -10.11 -0.85
CA LEU A 355 32.13 -9.03 -1.12
C LEU A 355 31.46 -7.66 -0.94
N THR A 356 30.37 -7.42 -1.67
CA THR A 356 29.76 -6.09 -1.78
C THR A 356 28.76 -5.78 -0.68
N LYS A 357 28.26 -6.82 0.03
CA LYS A 357 27.16 -6.75 1.00
C LYS A 357 25.81 -6.31 0.40
N ASN A 358 25.67 -6.33 -0.93
CA ASN A 358 24.37 -6.11 -1.59
C ASN A 358 23.55 -7.40 -1.62
N TYR A 359 22.23 -7.28 -1.58
CA TYR A 359 21.29 -8.39 -1.69
C TYR A 359 20.82 -8.62 -3.11
N ALA A 360 20.64 -9.87 -3.52
CA ALA A 360 19.97 -10.21 -4.76
C ALA A 360 18.56 -9.60 -4.79
N SER A 361 18.24 -8.87 -5.85
CA SER A 361 17.00 -8.11 -5.99
C SER A 361 15.89 -8.93 -6.67
N THR A 362 14.78 -8.30 -7.07
CA THR A 362 13.70 -8.99 -7.78
C THR A 362 14.16 -9.43 -9.18
N VAL A 363 13.81 -10.66 -9.56
CA VAL A 363 14.04 -11.20 -10.90
C VAL A 363 12.90 -10.76 -11.82
N LYS A 364 13.21 -10.13 -12.96
CA LYS A 364 12.20 -9.47 -13.81
C LYS A 364 11.77 -10.30 -15.02
N THR A 365 12.67 -10.50 -15.99
CA THR A 365 12.36 -11.13 -17.28
C THR A 365 13.58 -11.86 -17.83
N SER A 366 13.38 -12.59 -18.93
CA SER A 366 14.41 -13.35 -19.64
C SER A 366 15.45 -12.53 -20.41
N THR A 367 15.24 -11.22 -20.52
CA THR A 367 16.09 -10.32 -21.34
C THR A 367 16.89 -9.33 -20.51
N LEU A 368 16.55 -9.19 -19.22
CA LEU A 368 17.14 -8.24 -18.30
C LEU A 368 18.04 -8.97 -17.31
N VAL A 369 19.23 -8.40 -17.08
CA VAL A 369 20.18 -8.91 -16.08
C VAL A 369 19.56 -8.75 -14.69
N ALA A 370 19.55 -9.82 -13.91
CA ALA A 370 19.19 -9.76 -12.51
C ALA A 370 20.17 -8.85 -11.75
N THR A 371 19.67 -8.03 -10.84
CA THR A 371 20.47 -7.01 -10.14
C THR A 371 20.56 -7.29 -8.65
N VAL A 372 21.44 -6.55 -7.98
CA VAL A 372 21.50 -6.49 -6.51
C VAL A 372 21.12 -5.11 -5.99
N ALA A 373 20.74 -5.01 -4.71
CA ALA A 373 20.39 -3.76 -4.04
C ALA A 373 20.69 -3.83 -2.53
N GLU A 374 20.68 -2.69 -1.83
CA GLU A 374 20.84 -2.65 -0.37
C GLU A 374 19.65 -3.27 0.40
N ASN A 375 18.45 -3.22 -0.18
CA ASN A 375 17.23 -3.83 0.37
C ASN A 375 16.85 -5.09 -0.42
N ALA A 376 16.35 -6.12 0.27
CA ALA A 376 16.21 -7.47 -0.26
C ALA A 376 14.75 -7.94 -0.30
N PRO A 377 14.23 -8.45 -1.44
CA PRO A 377 13.07 -9.33 -1.40
C PRO A 377 13.45 -10.68 -0.79
N ALA A 378 12.49 -11.34 -0.15
CA ALA A 378 12.65 -12.71 0.31
C ALA A 378 12.72 -13.67 -0.89
N TYR A 379 13.66 -14.62 -0.83
CA TYR A 379 13.91 -15.67 -1.80
C TYR A 379 13.44 -17.04 -1.29
N LYS A 380 13.04 -17.91 -2.22
CA LYS A 380 12.79 -19.32 -2.02
C LYS A 380 13.81 -20.16 -2.76
N PHE A 381 14.13 -21.31 -2.15
CA PHE A 381 14.97 -22.36 -2.70
C PHE A 381 14.09 -23.59 -2.89
N ILE A 382 13.63 -23.81 -4.11
CA ILE A 382 12.66 -24.87 -4.42
C ILE A 382 13.41 -26.03 -5.08
N SER A 383 13.14 -27.26 -4.66
CA SER A 383 13.76 -28.43 -5.28
C SER A 383 13.42 -28.48 -6.77
N SER A 384 14.44 -28.70 -7.61
CA SER A 384 14.25 -28.82 -9.05
C SER A 384 13.45 -30.08 -9.38
N THR A 385 12.57 -29.98 -10.36
CA THR A 385 11.80 -31.13 -10.88
C THR A 385 12.65 -32.06 -11.74
N LEU A 386 13.87 -31.63 -12.12
CA LEU A 386 14.80 -32.39 -12.95
C LEU A 386 15.77 -33.24 -12.11
N ASP A 387 16.17 -32.72 -10.96
CA ASP A 387 17.14 -33.33 -10.06
C ASP A 387 16.85 -32.86 -8.64
N ALA A 388 16.49 -33.80 -7.76
CA ALA A 388 16.09 -33.51 -6.39
C ALA A 388 17.24 -32.93 -5.53
N SER A 389 18.48 -32.94 -6.02
CA SER A 389 19.64 -32.32 -5.37
C SER A 389 19.90 -30.88 -5.78
N LYS A 390 19.24 -30.39 -6.83
CA LYS A 390 19.38 -29.03 -7.34
C LYS A 390 18.17 -28.18 -6.98
N PHE A 391 18.35 -26.86 -7.05
CA PHE A 391 17.35 -25.89 -6.61
C PHE A 391 17.10 -24.81 -7.66
N ALA A 392 15.84 -24.47 -7.86
CA ALA A 392 15.47 -23.20 -8.47
C ALA A 392 15.46 -22.11 -7.39
N ILE A 393 16.12 -20.99 -7.68
CA ILE A 393 16.36 -19.89 -6.74
C ILE A 393 15.64 -18.64 -7.27
N GLY A 394 14.74 -18.04 -6.49
CA GLY A 394 14.02 -16.83 -6.91
C GLY A 394 13.18 -16.20 -5.80
N PRO A 395 12.66 -14.97 -5.99
CA PRO A 395 11.83 -14.29 -4.99
C PRO A 395 10.47 -14.98 -4.75
N VAL A 396 9.90 -14.78 -3.56
CA VAL A 396 8.65 -15.43 -3.07
C VAL A 396 7.43 -15.19 -3.99
N ASN A 397 7.32 -14.01 -4.60
CA ASN A 397 6.17 -13.58 -5.40
C ASN A 397 6.57 -13.35 -6.86
N THR A 398 6.60 -14.40 -7.67
CA THR A 398 6.98 -14.29 -9.09
C THR A 398 6.02 -15.00 -10.04
N GLY A 399 5.84 -14.43 -11.24
CA GLY A 399 5.20 -15.10 -12.37
C GLY A 399 6.11 -16.16 -12.99
N ALA A 400 5.72 -16.71 -14.14
CA ALA A 400 6.40 -17.85 -14.79
C ALA A 400 7.93 -17.70 -15.02
N TYR A 401 8.47 -16.47 -15.04
CA TYR A 401 9.90 -16.17 -15.27
C TYR A 401 10.64 -15.63 -14.03
N GLY A 402 10.30 -16.18 -12.86
CA GLY A 402 10.75 -15.70 -11.56
C GLY A 402 12.12 -16.16 -11.04
N TYR A 403 12.78 -17.11 -11.70
CA TYR A 403 13.92 -17.81 -11.12
C TYR A 403 15.24 -17.47 -11.82
N LEU A 404 16.34 -17.47 -11.08
CA LEU A 404 17.67 -17.21 -11.62
C LEU A 404 18.03 -18.24 -12.68
N HIS A 405 18.45 -17.77 -13.85
CA HIS A 405 18.73 -18.58 -15.02
C HIS A 405 20.00 -18.15 -15.73
N GLU A 406 20.83 -19.11 -16.14
CA GLU A 406 21.98 -18.85 -17.02
C GLU A 406 21.51 -18.46 -18.43
N GLU A 407 21.74 -17.22 -18.86
CA GLU A 407 21.41 -16.83 -20.24
C GLU A 407 22.33 -17.52 -21.26
N GLY A 408 21.73 -18.09 -22.32
CA GLY A 408 22.45 -18.59 -23.49
C GLY A 408 22.49 -17.60 -24.66
N GLY A 409 23.55 -17.68 -25.48
CA GLY A 409 23.57 -17.08 -26.83
C GLY A 409 24.11 -15.65 -26.97
N SER A 410 24.26 -14.89 -25.88
CA SER A 410 24.78 -13.50 -25.95
C SER A 410 26.31 -13.38 -25.84
N GLY A 411 27.00 -14.44 -25.41
CA GLY A 411 28.43 -14.41 -25.07
C GLY A 411 28.77 -13.56 -23.83
N LYS A 412 27.76 -13.04 -23.11
CA LYS A 412 27.94 -12.07 -22.01
C LYS A 412 27.81 -12.67 -20.60
N GLY A 413 27.47 -13.95 -20.47
CA GLY A 413 27.39 -14.65 -19.17
C GLY A 413 26.42 -14.01 -18.17
N ARG A 414 25.22 -13.61 -18.61
CA ARG A 414 24.25 -12.86 -17.77
C ARG A 414 23.35 -13.82 -17.00
N ILE A 415 22.97 -13.48 -15.77
CA ILE A 415 21.86 -14.14 -15.07
C ILE A 415 20.57 -13.37 -15.37
N VAL A 416 19.53 -14.09 -15.80
CA VAL A 416 18.20 -13.55 -16.16
C VAL A 416 17.10 -14.31 -15.42
N GLY A 417 15.84 -13.90 -15.61
CA GLY A 417 14.68 -14.63 -15.08
C GLY A 417 14.14 -15.70 -16.03
N TRP A 418 13.91 -16.92 -15.53
CA TRP A 418 13.26 -18.00 -16.28
C TRP A 418 12.39 -18.92 -15.40
N GLU A 419 11.83 -19.99 -16.00
CA GLU A 419 11.03 -21.01 -15.33
C GLU A 419 11.88 -22.08 -14.62
N THR A 420 11.29 -22.83 -13.69
CA THR A 420 11.98 -23.82 -12.83
C THR A 420 12.33 -25.14 -13.53
N ALA A 421 11.65 -25.47 -14.62
CA ALA A 421 11.74 -26.78 -15.30
C ALA A 421 12.89 -26.89 -16.32
N CYS A 422 13.91 -26.02 -16.23
CA CYS A 422 15.04 -25.99 -17.17
C CYS A 422 16.38 -26.23 -16.44
N GLU A 423 17.29 -26.97 -17.08
CA GLU A 423 18.63 -27.25 -16.51
C GLU A 423 19.42 -25.98 -16.12
N PRO A 424 19.43 -24.88 -16.90
CA PRO A 424 20.15 -23.66 -16.52
C PRO A 424 19.46 -22.82 -15.43
N SER A 425 18.31 -23.28 -14.92
CA SER A 425 17.65 -22.75 -13.73
C SER A 425 17.89 -23.62 -12.49
N ALA A 426 18.61 -24.74 -12.63
CA ALA A 426 18.83 -25.72 -11.57
C ALA A 426 20.24 -25.55 -10.97
N TRP A 427 20.29 -25.09 -9.72
CA TRP A 427 21.51 -24.71 -9.02
C TRP A 427 21.89 -25.72 -7.93
N THR A 428 23.15 -26.13 -7.93
CA THR A 428 23.81 -26.81 -6.81
C THR A 428 24.23 -25.77 -5.78
N ILE A 429 23.93 -26.02 -4.51
CA ILE A 429 24.21 -25.10 -3.40
C ILE A 429 25.28 -25.73 -2.50
N ILE A 430 26.47 -25.16 -2.51
CA ILE A 430 27.65 -25.72 -1.84
C ILE A 430 27.98 -24.84 -0.63
N PRO A 431 28.01 -25.37 0.61
CA PRO A 431 28.38 -24.61 1.79
C PRO A 431 29.87 -24.24 1.77
N VAL A 432 30.19 -23.02 2.21
CA VAL A 432 31.55 -22.55 2.45
C VAL A 432 31.86 -22.71 3.94
N ALA A 433 33.04 -23.22 4.28
CA ALA A 433 33.43 -23.48 5.66
C ALA A 433 33.61 -22.18 6.46
N ASP A 434 33.23 -22.20 7.75
CA ASP A 434 33.23 -21.02 8.62
C ASP A 434 34.62 -20.39 8.81
N ASP A 435 35.69 -21.19 8.81
CA ASP A 435 37.08 -20.74 8.94
C ASP A 435 37.59 -19.97 7.70
N VAL A 436 37.15 -20.39 6.51
CA VAL A 436 37.36 -19.67 5.25
C VAL A 436 36.67 -18.31 5.29
N ILE A 437 35.41 -18.28 5.74
CA ILE A 437 34.64 -17.04 5.85
C ILE A 437 35.31 -16.08 6.84
N ALA A 438 35.69 -16.55 8.03
CA ALA A 438 36.36 -15.72 9.03
C ALA A 438 37.66 -15.09 8.50
N THR A 439 38.42 -15.84 7.68
CA THR A 439 39.65 -15.35 7.04
C THR A 439 39.36 -14.27 6.00
N LEU A 440 38.39 -14.51 5.11
CA LEU A 440 38.04 -13.55 4.05
C LEU A 440 37.31 -12.32 4.59
N GLU A 441 36.57 -12.42 5.69
CA GLU A 441 35.83 -11.29 6.27
C GLU A 441 36.75 -10.10 6.56
N THR A 442 37.95 -10.36 7.08
CA THR A 442 38.95 -9.30 7.34
C THR A 442 39.44 -8.65 6.04
N GLN A 443 39.68 -9.45 5.00
CA GLN A 443 40.14 -8.97 3.69
C GLN A 443 39.06 -8.17 2.96
N VAL A 444 37.81 -8.67 2.96
CA VAL A 444 36.64 -7.99 2.41
C VAL A 444 36.41 -6.67 3.12
N LYS A 445 36.52 -6.65 4.46
CA LYS A 445 36.41 -5.40 5.22
C LYS A 445 37.47 -4.39 4.78
N ALA A 446 38.74 -4.79 4.70
CA ALA A 446 39.82 -3.90 4.29
C ALA A 446 39.64 -3.38 2.84
N TYR A 447 39.17 -4.24 1.93
CA TYR A 447 38.83 -3.84 0.57
C TYR A 447 37.69 -2.81 0.55
N ASN A 448 36.57 -3.08 1.23
CA ASN A 448 35.43 -2.18 1.28
C ASN A 448 35.77 -0.84 1.96
N ASP A 449 36.55 -0.86 3.04
CA ASP A 449 37.06 0.36 3.70
C ASP A 449 37.92 1.18 2.72
N SER A 450 38.76 0.55 1.91
CA SER A 450 39.59 1.24 0.91
C SER A 450 38.77 1.87 -0.23
N VAL A 451 37.72 1.17 -0.69
CA VAL A 451 36.78 1.70 -1.70
C VAL A 451 35.98 2.87 -1.12
N ALA A 452 35.50 2.76 0.12
CA ALA A 452 34.79 3.83 0.81
C ALA A 452 35.69 5.05 1.00
N GLN A 453 36.96 4.87 1.38
CA GLN A 453 37.93 5.94 1.52
C GLN A 453 38.24 6.63 0.19
N ALA A 454 38.39 5.86 -0.90
CA ALA A 454 38.60 6.43 -2.24
C ALA A 454 37.39 7.27 -2.68
N GLN A 455 36.18 6.80 -2.43
CA GLN A 455 34.96 7.55 -2.71
C GLN A 455 34.84 8.82 -1.85
N LEU A 456 35.17 8.74 -0.55
CA LEU A 456 35.18 9.90 0.34
C LEU A 456 36.19 10.96 -0.14
N ASN A 457 37.39 10.55 -0.55
CA ASN A 457 38.40 11.45 -1.11
C ASN A 457 37.89 12.14 -2.40
N ALA A 458 37.22 11.40 -3.28
CA ALA A 458 36.63 11.95 -4.50
C ALA A 458 35.49 12.92 -4.19
N ASN A 459 34.57 12.55 -3.30
CA ASN A 459 33.46 13.39 -2.87
C ASN A 459 33.94 14.69 -2.23
N TYR A 460 35.02 14.64 -1.43
CA TYR A 460 35.60 15.83 -0.81
C TYR A 460 36.20 16.80 -1.83
N LYS A 461 36.88 16.29 -2.86
CA LYS A 461 37.38 17.12 -3.97
C LYS A 461 36.24 17.78 -4.75
N ASN A 462 35.16 17.04 -5.01
CA ASN A 462 33.97 17.57 -5.68
C ASN A 462 33.29 18.64 -4.83
N LEU A 463 33.10 18.39 -3.53
CA LEU A 463 32.50 19.35 -2.60
C LEU A 463 33.34 20.63 -2.47
N TYR A 464 34.67 20.52 -2.44
CA TYR A 464 35.56 21.68 -2.50
C TYR A 464 35.35 22.48 -3.79
N ALA A 465 35.28 21.79 -4.94
CA ALA A 465 35.03 22.45 -6.22
C ALA A 465 33.64 23.11 -6.30
N ASP A 466 32.61 22.49 -5.71
CA ASP A 466 31.27 23.07 -5.55
C ASP A 466 31.29 24.33 -4.70
N ALA A 467 31.89 24.25 -3.51
CA ALA A 467 32.01 25.37 -2.58
C ALA A 467 32.76 26.55 -3.21
N ALA A 468 33.92 26.30 -3.82
CA ALA A 468 34.73 27.33 -4.45
C ALA A 468 34.04 27.93 -5.68
N GLY A 469 33.39 27.10 -6.49
CA GLY A 469 32.61 27.54 -7.65
C GLY A 469 31.41 28.42 -7.27
N ALA A 470 30.63 28.01 -6.26
CA ALA A 470 29.52 28.79 -5.74
C ALA A 470 29.99 30.11 -5.12
N PHE A 471 31.07 30.09 -4.35
CA PHE A 471 31.62 31.29 -3.73
C PHE A 471 32.07 32.30 -4.79
N THR A 472 32.86 31.87 -5.77
CA THR A 472 33.41 32.76 -6.81
C THR A 472 32.35 33.27 -7.79
N SER A 473 31.35 32.46 -8.15
CA SER A 473 30.25 32.87 -9.03
C SER A 473 29.28 33.89 -8.40
N ASN A 474 29.33 34.06 -7.09
CA ASN A 474 28.60 35.10 -6.35
C ASN A 474 29.36 36.43 -6.22
N ASN A 475 30.57 36.51 -6.80
CA ASN A 475 31.28 37.77 -7.02
C ASN A 475 31.03 38.28 -8.43
N PHE A 476 30.77 39.57 -8.55
CA PHE A 476 30.60 40.25 -9.81
C PHE A 476 31.89 41.03 -10.13
N TYR A 477 32.65 40.56 -11.13
CA TYR A 477 33.90 41.21 -11.51
C TYR A 477 33.73 42.24 -12.62
N LYS A 478 34.58 43.28 -12.58
CA LYS A 478 34.75 44.35 -13.57
C LYS A 478 36.21 44.80 -13.68
N LEU A 479 36.54 45.56 -14.73
CA LEU A 479 37.84 46.24 -14.86
C LEU A 479 37.79 47.63 -14.20
N ALA A 480 38.94 48.08 -13.68
CA ALA A 480 39.08 49.41 -13.07
C ALA A 480 38.92 50.57 -14.09
N SER A 481 39.28 50.33 -15.35
CA SER A 481 39.05 51.23 -16.49
C SER A 481 38.91 50.42 -17.77
N GLY A 482 37.82 50.58 -18.53
CA GLY A 482 37.67 49.95 -19.86
C GLY A 482 36.27 49.43 -20.20
N ASN A 483 35.71 50.08 -21.22
CA ASN A 483 34.68 49.81 -22.25
C ASN A 483 34.08 48.40 -22.50
N ASN A 484 34.45 47.38 -21.73
CA ASN A 484 34.10 45.99 -22.06
C ASN A 484 32.79 45.57 -21.39
N ILE A 485 32.25 46.40 -20.49
CA ILE A 485 31.01 46.14 -19.77
C ILE A 485 30.11 47.38 -19.92
N GLY A 486 28.85 47.18 -20.29
CA GLY A 486 27.84 48.24 -20.36
C GLY A 486 27.59 48.90 -19.01
N ALA A 487 27.02 50.11 -19.01
CA ALA A 487 26.80 50.91 -17.80
C ALA A 487 25.96 50.20 -16.71
N ASP A 488 25.09 49.28 -17.11
CA ASP A 488 24.24 48.49 -16.21
C ASP A 488 24.89 47.17 -15.74
N GLY A 489 26.09 46.84 -16.24
CA GLY A 489 26.79 45.59 -15.95
C GLY A 489 26.30 44.38 -16.76
N SER A 490 25.18 44.49 -17.49
CA SER A 490 24.47 43.34 -18.07
C SER A 490 25.05 42.88 -19.41
N THR A 491 25.72 43.78 -20.11
CA THR A 491 26.26 43.57 -21.46
C THR A 491 27.78 43.60 -21.44
N VAL A 492 28.43 42.66 -22.12
CA VAL A 492 29.89 42.53 -22.22
C VAL A 492 30.31 42.59 -23.68
N MET A 493 31.29 43.42 -24.02
CA MET A 493 31.83 43.65 -25.37
C MET A 493 33.20 42.97 -25.54
N PHE A 494 33.47 42.45 -26.74
CA PHE A 494 34.74 41.79 -27.11
C PHE A 494 35.57 42.58 -28.13
N ASP A 495 35.25 43.87 -28.34
CA ASP A 495 35.97 44.73 -29.30
C ASP A 495 37.44 44.99 -28.90
N ASP A 496 37.76 44.88 -27.60
CA ASP A 496 39.13 44.92 -27.09
C ASP A 496 39.73 43.51 -27.12
N PRO A 497 40.85 43.29 -27.83
CA PRO A 497 41.49 41.98 -27.94
C PRO A 497 42.14 41.50 -26.63
N GLY A 498 42.34 42.37 -25.63
CA GLY A 498 42.98 42.02 -24.36
C GLY A 498 44.41 41.47 -24.53
N LEU A 499 44.87 40.69 -23.55
CA LEU A 499 46.21 40.09 -23.50
C LEU A 499 46.29 38.69 -24.14
N ALA A 500 45.15 38.02 -24.31
CA ALA A 500 45.00 36.76 -25.04
C ALA A 500 44.43 37.10 -26.42
N ALA A 501 45.31 37.46 -27.35
CA ALA A 501 44.96 38.07 -28.63
C ALA A 501 45.40 37.25 -29.85
N ASP A 502 46.29 36.28 -29.68
CA ASP A 502 46.85 35.48 -30.77
C ASP A 502 46.69 33.97 -30.52
N ALA A 503 46.31 33.21 -31.55
CA ALA A 503 46.12 31.77 -31.50
C ALA A 503 47.38 31.01 -31.01
N ALA A 504 48.58 31.53 -31.29
CA ALA A 504 49.85 30.95 -30.88
C ALA A 504 50.08 30.99 -29.36
N GLN A 505 49.28 31.78 -28.62
CA GLN A 505 49.34 31.83 -27.15
C GLN A 505 48.67 30.62 -26.50
N PHE A 506 47.89 29.83 -27.25
CA PHE A 506 47.08 28.75 -26.70
C PHE A 506 47.69 27.36 -26.91
N TYR A 507 47.49 26.50 -25.92
CA TYR A 507 47.84 25.09 -25.97
C TYR A 507 46.82 24.27 -25.18
N SER A 508 46.59 23.01 -25.55
CA SER A 508 45.75 22.08 -24.79
C SER A 508 46.34 20.68 -24.85
N ASN A 509 46.30 19.96 -23.72
CA ASN A 509 46.65 18.53 -23.69
C ASN A 509 45.68 17.65 -24.48
N ALA A 510 44.48 18.16 -24.73
CA ALA A 510 43.38 17.40 -25.31
C ALA A 510 42.69 18.24 -26.39
N LYS A 511 43.42 18.95 -27.27
CA LYS A 511 42.76 19.66 -28.38
C LYS A 511 42.09 18.64 -29.31
N GLN A 512 40.82 18.85 -29.65
CA GLN A 512 40.13 17.97 -30.59
C GLN A 512 40.75 18.08 -32.00
N GLY A 513 40.89 16.92 -32.66
CA GLY A 513 41.62 16.83 -33.94
C GLY A 513 40.84 17.31 -35.17
N ASN A 514 39.51 17.24 -35.15
CA ASN A 514 38.64 17.50 -36.31
C ASN A 514 37.58 18.59 -36.07
N GLU A 515 37.55 19.18 -34.88
CA GLU A 515 36.55 20.16 -34.46
C GLU A 515 37.24 21.12 -33.49
N GLY A 516 36.92 22.40 -33.59
CA GLY A 516 37.51 23.45 -32.78
C GLY A 516 38.95 23.81 -33.19
N SER A 517 39.28 25.07 -32.98
CA SER A 517 40.59 25.64 -33.28
C SER A 517 41.05 26.58 -32.16
N TYR A 518 42.30 27.01 -32.18
CA TYR A 518 42.78 28.06 -31.26
C TYR A 518 42.45 29.45 -31.80
N GLU A 519 42.36 29.59 -33.12
CA GLU A 519 41.95 30.79 -33.82
C GLU A 519 40.54 31.20 -33.39
N GLY A 520 39.64 30.23 -33.22
CA GLY A 520 38.28 30.44 -32.75
C GLY A 520 38.15 30.83 -31.28
N LEU A 521 39.24 31.03 -30.54
CA LEU A 521 39.18 31.67 -29.22
C LEU A 521 39.30 33.20 -29.30
N VAL A 522 39.75 33.72 -30.45
CA VAL A 522 40.13 35.12 -30.62
C VAL A 522 39.67 35.71 -31.96
N ASP A 523 38.77 35.04 -32.67
CA ASP A 523 38.31 35.45 -34.01
C ASP A 523 37.17 36.48 -33.97
N GLY A 524 36.61 36.75 -32.78
CA GLY A 524 35.50 37.68 -32.62
C GLY A 524 34.17 37.13 -33.10
N ILE A 525 33.97 35.80 -33.04
CA ILE A 525 32.74 35.10 -33.43
C ILE A 525 32.35 34.08 -32.36
N CYS A 526 31.09 34.06 -31.90
CA CYS A 526 30.64 33.04 -30.95
C CYS A 526 29.21 32.49 -31.20
N GLY A 527 28.60 32.79 -32.35
CA GLY A 527 27.21 32.39 -32.60
C GLY A 527 26.65 32.51 -34.01
N ALA A 528 25.55 33.25 -34.18
CA ALA A 528 24.70 33.21 -35.37
C ALA A 528 25.43 33.62 -36.67
N SER A 529 26.50 34.40 -36.56
CA SER A 529 27.37 34.78 -37.67
C SER A 529 28.40 33.71 -38.06
N ALA A 530 28.52 32.63 -37.28
CA ALA A 530 29.55 31.61 -37.45
C ALA A 530 29.20 30.54 -38.49
N SER A 531 30.21 30.08 -39.24
CA SER A 531 30.08 28.94 -40.16
C SER A 531 31.24 27.96 -39.98
N GLY A 532 30.98 26.66 -40.15
CA GLY A 532 31.97 25.60 -39.91
C GLY A 532 32.17 25.28 -38.42
N THR A 533 33.31 24.69 -38.09
CA THR A 533 33.64 24.15 -36.75
C THR A 533 34.90 24.76 -36.12
N ASN A 534 35.46 25.82 -36.71
CA ASN A 534 36.74 26.40 -36.28
C ASN A 534 36.60 27.71 -35.47
N TRP A 535 35.40 28.22 -35.23
CA TRP A 535 35.14 29.49 -34.52
C TRP A 535 34.99 29.32 -32.99
N TYR A 536 35.45 28.20 -32.46
CA TYR A 536 35.47 27.92 -31.02
C TYR A 536 36.62 26.97 -30.72
N PHE A 537 37.02 26.87 -29.45
CA PHE A 537 37.85 25.79 -28.95
C PHE A 537 36.99 24.62 -28.49
N HIS A 538 37.43 23.39 -28.73
CA HIS A 538 36.83 22.18 -28.16
C HIS A 538 37.93 21.21 -27.71
N SER A 539 37.82 20.69 -26.49
CA SER A 539 38.70 19.60 -26.03
C SER A 539 38.20 18.23 -26.48
N ALA A 540 39.05 17.21 -26.47
CA ALA A 540 38.83 15.99 -27.21
C ALA A 540 37.62 15.22 -26.67
N TRP A 541 36.70 14.81 -27.53
CA TRP A 541 35.59 13.92 -27.16
C TRP A 541 35.81 12.48 -27.60
N GLN A 542 36.97 12.21 -28.23
CA GLN A 542 37.43 10.89 -28.66
C GLN A 542 38.94 10.76 -28.46
N GLY A 543 39.43 9.52 -28.36
CA GLY A 543 40.84 9.22 -28.15
C GLY A 543 41.12 8.69 -26.74
N ALA A 544 42.39 8.68 -26.35
CA ALA A 544 42.82 8.26 -25.02
C ALA A 544 43.35 9.47 -24.26
N ILE A 545 42.63 9.87 -23.20
CA ILE A 545 43.05 10.92 -22.27
C ILE A 545 43.27 10.30 -20.88
N ALA A 546 44.34 10.73 -20.21
CA ALA A 546 44.78 10.19 -18.91
C ALA A 546 44.65 11.18 -17.74
N GLU A 547 44.20 12.40 -17.99
CA GLU A 547 44.09 13.48 -17.02
C GLU A 547 42.98 14.48 -17.39
N TYR A 548 42.70 15.46 -16.52
CA TYR A 548 41.72 16.51 -16.83
C TYR A 548 42.12 17.31 -18.07
N HIS A 549 41.11 17.68 -18.87
CA HIS A 549 41.32 18.49 -20.07
C HIS A 549 41.64 19.91 -19.63
N TYR A 550 42.64 20.54 -20.23
CA TYR A 550 42.96 21.93 -19.94
C TYR A 550 43.21 22.76 -21.20
N LEU A 551 42.91 24.05 -21.09
CA LEU A 551 43.35 25.08 -22.02
C LEU A 551 44.40 25.94 -21.32
N GLN A 552 45.60 25.98 -21.88
CA GLN A 552 46.73 26.78 -21.44
C GLN A 552 46.83 28.05 -22.27
N VAL A 553 47.18 29.16 -21.62
CA VAL A 553 47.50 30.45 -22.23
C VAL A 553 48.87 30.93 -21.78
N GLU A 554 49.68 31.38 -22.72
CA GLU A 554 50.90 32.16 -22.49
C GLU A 554 50.67 33.65 -22.80
N LEU A 555 50.79 34.51 -21.79
CA LEU A 555 50.68 35.96 -21.95
C LEU A 555 52.06 36.59 -22.22
N ASN A 556 52.07 37.63 -23.06
CA ASN A 556 53.26 38.42 -23.36
C ASN A 556 53.84 39.14 -22.13
N SER A 557 53.01 39.41 -21.13
CA SER A 557 53.38 40.07 -19.87
C SER A 557 52.72 39.35 -18.69
N ALA A 558 53.41 39.35 -17.55
CA ALA A 558 52.89 38.72 -16.34
C ALA A 558 51.78 39.58 -15.73
N VAL A 559 50.68 38.96 -15.30
CA VAL A 559 49.52 39.63 -14.69
C VAL A 559 49.21 39.06 -13.32
N GLN A 560 48.78 39.92 -12.40
CA GLN A 560 48.46 39.53 -11.01
C GLN A 560 46.95 39.40 -10.77
N ASN A 561 46.13 40.25 -11.40
CA ASN A 561 44.69 40.26 -11.18
C ASN A 561 43.95 39.98 -12.49
N PRO A 562 44.07 38.76 -13.05
CA PRO A 562 43.48 38.46 -14.34
C PRO A 562 41.94 38.49 -14.29
N LEU A 563 41.33 39.04 -15.33
CA LEU A 563 39.91 38.89 -15.64
C LEU A 563 39.76 38.01 -16.88
N PHE A 564 39.24 36.81 -16.70
CA PHE A 564 38.86 35.91 -17.79
C PHE A 564 37.47 36.28 -18.27
N GLN A 565 37.38 36.72 -19.51
CA GLN A 565 36.14 37.01 -20.21
C GLN A 565 35.88 35.87 -21.19
N ILE A 566 34.90 35.03 -20.85
CA ILE A 566 34.64 33.73 -21.50
C ILE A 566 33.28 33.81 -22.18
N ALA A 567 33.22 33.67 -23.49
CA ALA A 567 31.96 33.44 -24.21
C ALA A 567 31.73 31.95 -24.44
N LYS A 568 30.47 31.53 -24.34
CA LYS A 568 30.06 30.16 -24.68
C LYS A 568 29.96 29.98 -26.20
N ARG A 569 30.11 28.75 -26.68
CA ARG A 569 29.61 28.32 -28.00
C ARG A 569 28.09 28.28 -27.98
N THR A 570 27.40 28.93 -28.91
CA THR A 570 25.94 29.17 -28.78
C THR A 570 25.05 28.29 -29.65
N ASN A 571 25.61 27.54 -30.60
CA ASN A 571 24.85 26.53 -31.37
C ASN A 571 24.66 25.21 -30.61
N ASN A 572 24.99 25.16 -29.31
CA ASN A 572 24.86 23.99 -28.48
C ASN A 572 24.61 24.38 -27.00
N ASN A 573 23.95 23.50 -26.25
CA ASN A 573 23.54 23.72 -24.85
C ASN A 573 24.28 22.84 -23.82
N TYR A 574 25.20 21.99 -24.27
CA TYR A 574 26.05 21.14 -23.43
C TYR A 574 27.53 21.43 -23.70
N ASN A 575 28.40 21.03 -22.76
CA ASN A 575 29.85 21.15 -22.72
C ASN A 575 30.41 22.57 -22.58
N HIS A 576 29.58 23.52 -22.10
CA HIS A 576 30.07 24.82 -21.63
C HIS A 576 30.85 24.63 -20.35
N LEU A 577 32.01 25.28 -20.21
CA LEU A 577 32.79 25.24 -18.98
C LEU A 577 31.95 25.74 -17.78
N GLU A 578 31.80 24.93 -16.72
CA GLU A 578 31.06 25.31 -15.51
C GLU A 578 32.00 25.63 -14.35
N THR A 579 33.02 24.80 -14.16
CA THR A 579 33.97 24.95 -13.05
C THR A 579 35.35 24.54 -13.53
N PHE A 580 36.35 25.38 -13.28
CA PHE A 580 37.74 25.08 -13.60
C PHE A 580 38.67 25.29 -12.42
N ARG A 581 39.75 24.50 -12.37
CA ARG A 581 40.91 24.80 -11.55
C ARG A 581 41.84 25.70 -12.35
N LEU A 582 42.28 26.80 -11.75
CA LEU A 582 43.28 27.67 -12.32
C LEU A 582 44.65 27.22 -11.84
N GLU A 583 45.54 26.86 -12.75
CA GLU A 583 46.95 26.67 -12.42
C GLU A 583 47.78 27.78 -13.07
N VAL A 584 48.79 28.27 -12.36
CA VAL A 584 49.64 29.39 -12.81
C VAL A 584 51.12 29.05 -12.74
N SER A 585 51.92 29.62 -13.66
CA SER A 585 53.37 29.50 -13.63
C SER A 585 54.06 30.68 -14.32
N ASN A 586 55.35 30.88 -14.01
CA ASN A 586 56.28 31.71 -14.78
C ASN A 586 57.34 30.86 -15.51
N ASP A 587 57.38 29.55 -15.22
CA ASP A 587 58.28 28.57 -15.82
C ASP A 587 57.54 27.23 -15.90
N THR A 588 57.12 26.85 -17.12
CA THR A 588 56.35 25.62 -17.35
C THR A 588 57.17 24.34 -17.11
N THR A 589 58.48 24.45 -16.89
CA THR A 589 59.38 23.33 -16.55
C THR A 589 59.55 23.12 -15.04
N ALA A 590 59.35 24.17 -14.23
CA ALA A 590 59.50 24.13 -12.77
C ALA A 590 58.23 23.68 -12.01
N GLY A 591 57.16 23.35 -12.73
CA GLY A 591 55.86 22.94 -12.18
C GLY A 591 54.83 24.07 -12.18
N TRP A 592 53.61 23.71 -11.77
CA TRP A 592 52.43 24.58 -11.77
C TRP A 592 51.94 24.84 -10.34
N THR A 593 51.53 26.07 -10.06
CA THR A 593 50.93 26.45 -8.77
C THR A 593 49.41 26.42 -8.89
N ASP A 594 48.72 25.71 -7.99
CA ASP A 594 47.26 25.75 -7.91
C ASP A 594 46.80 27.11 -7.35
N ALA A 595 46.10 27.89 -8.18
CA ALA A 595 45.56 29.22 -7.84
C ALA A 595 44.08 29.17 -7.42
N GLY A 596 43.52 27.98 -7.21
CA GLY A 596 42.17 27.74 -6.73
C GLY A 596 41.19 27.27 -7.80
N VAL A 597 39.95 27.05 -7.38
CA VAL A 597 38.84 26.61 -8.23
C VAL A 597 37.84 27.75 -8.41
N TYR A 598 37.37 27.93 -9.64
CA TYR A 598 36.53 29.05 -10.05
C TYR A 598 35.30 28.55 -10.79
N GLY A 599 34.14 29.11 -10.44
CA GLY A 599 32.88 28.88 -11.13
C GLY A 599 32.70 29.84 -12.29
N VAL A 600 32.08 29.35 -13.36
CA VAL A 600 31.79 30.08 -14.59
C VAL A 600 30.29 30.26 -14.71
N LYS A 601 29.83 31.50 -14.54
CA LYS A 601 28.41 31.85 -14.61
C LYS A 601 28.11 32.67 -15.84
N PHE A 602 27.49 32.06 -16.84
CA PHE A 602 27.05 32.73 -18.07
C PHE A 602 25.73 33.49 -17.87
N ASP A 603 25.75 34.58 -17.10
CA ASP A 603 24.56 35.38 -16.80
C ASP A 603 24.49 36.71 -17.56
N ARG A 604 25.51 37.04 -18.35
CA ARG A 604 25.61 38.30 -19.09
C ARG A 604 25.30 38.15 -20.57
N THR A 605 24.80 39.23 -21.16
CA THR A 605 24.68 39.35 -22.62
C THR A 605 26.06 39.62 -23.20
N GLY A 606 26.50 38.82 -24.16
CA GLY A 606 27.74 39.05 -24.89
C GLY A 606 27.46 39.75 -26.21
N VAL A 607 28.33 40.69 -26.58
CA VAL A 607 28.46 41.21 -27.93
C VAL A 607 29.84 40.81 -28.44
N VAL A 608 29.84 39.92 -29.44
CA VAL A 608 31.05 39.34 -30.04
C VAL A 608 30.96 39.57 -31.54
N GLY A 609 31.76 40.49 -32.06
CA GLY A 609 31.60 40.98 -33.43
C GLY A 609 30.19 41.58 -33.63
N ASN A 610 29.42 41.00 -34.57
CA ASN A 610 28.04 41.42 -34.85
C ASN A 610 26.97 40.63 -34.05
N ASP A 611 27.37 39.61 -33.29
CA ASP A 611 26.43 38.75 -32.56
C ASP A 611 26.15 39.31 -31.16
N SER A 612 24.87 39.47 -30.81
CA SER A 612 24.41 39.83 -29.46
C SER A 612 23.62 38.68 -28.84
N ILE A 613 24.13 38.08 -27.76
CA ILE A 613 23.62 36.81 -27.23
C ILE A 613 23.41 36.88 -25.73
N LYS A 614 22.17 36.68 -25.29
CA LYS A 614 21.79 36.71 -23.86
C LYS A 614 22.38 35.50 -23.11
N LYS A 615 22.81 35.72 -21.87
CA LYS A 615 23.32 34.67 -20.96
C LYS A 615 24.40 33.80 -21.62
N ALA A 616 25.35 34.47 -22.27
CA ALA A 616 26.36 33.83 -23.11
C ALA A 616 27.79 34.12 -22.67
N VAL A 617 28.00 35.08 -21.77
CA VAL A 617 29.33 35.50 -21.33
C VAL A 617 29.44 35.41 -19.81
N ALA A 618 30.59 34.93 -19.35
CA ALA A 618 30.99 34.90 -17.96
C ALA A 618 32.26 35.76 -17.78
N LEU A 619 32.33 36.50 -16.67
CA LEU A 619 33.54 37.17 -16.24
C LEU A 619 34.03 36.54 -14.94
N VAL A 620 35.24 36.00 -14.95
CA VAL A 620 35.85 35.34 -13.81
C VAL A 620 37.14 36.07 -13.46
N GLY A 621 37.22 36.63 -12.25
CA GLY A 621 38.41 37.32 -11.75
C GLY A 621 39.16 36.48 -10.72
N ALA A 622 40.50 36.54 -10.76
CA ALA A 622 41.36 35.96 -9.72
C ALA A 622 42.28 37.02 -9.12
N ASN A 623 42.60 36.89 -7.83
CA ASN A 623 43.60 37.71 -7.14
C ASN A 623 44.77 36.81 -6.75
N LEU A 624 45.87 36.92 -7.48
CA LEU A 624 47.00 36.01 -7.38
C LEU A 624 48.07 36.55 -6.41
N PRO A 625 48.84 35.66 -5.75
CA PRO A 625 49.88 36.07 -4.81
C PRO A 625 51.06 36.79 -5.47
N ALA A 626 51.23 36.63 -6.79
CA ALA A 626 52.24 37.28 -7.62
C ALA A 626 51.74 37.41 -9.06
N ALA A 627 52.50 38.10 -9.92
CA ALA A 627 52.21 38.16 -11.34
C ALA A 627 52.71 36.90 -12.08
N TYR A 628 51.88 36.35 -12.98
CA TYR A 628 52.18 35.13 -13.73
C TYR A 628 51.98 35.31 -15.24
N LYS A 629 52.77 34.60 -16.05
CA LYS A 629 52.66 34.59 -17.53
C LYS A 629 51.82 33.42 -18.07
N PHE A 630 51.88 32.27 -17.42
CA PHE A 630 51.24 31.05 -17.88
C PHE A 630 50.02 30.72 -17.02
N PHE A 631 48.90 30.43 -17.68
CA PHE A 631 47.63 30.09 -17.04
C PHE A 631 47.10 28.80 -17.64
N ARG A 632 46.60 27.87 -16.81
CA ARG A 632 45.85 26.69 -17.22
C ARG A 632 44.45 26.73 -16.65
N ILE A 633 43.47 26.70 -17.55
CA ILE A 633 42.06 26.48 -17.26
C ILE A 633 41.84 24.97 -17.33
N VAL A 634 41.96 24.30 -16.18
CA VAL A 634 41.75 22.85 -16.06
C VAL A 634 40.27 22.58 -15.82
N CYS A 635 39.58 22.00 -16.80
CA CYS A 635 38.16 21.71 -16.72
C CYS A 635 37.89 20.63 -15.67
N LEU A 636 37.17 21.00 -14.60
CA LEU A 636 36.66 20.04 -13.62
C LEU A 636 35.24 19.60 -13.98
N ARG A 637 34.43 20.54 -14.48
CA ARG A 637 33.04 20.32 -14.91
C ARG A 637 32.64 21.21 -16.07
N SER A 638 31.72 20.69 -16.85
CA SER A 638 31.09 21.30 -18.01
C SER A 638 29.59 20.98 -18.03
N THR A 639 28.79 21.77 -18.73
CA THR A 639 27.34 21.52 -18.81
C THR A 639 27.06 20.16 -19.46
N GLY A 640 26.08 19.42 -18.95
CA GLY A 640 25.78 18.06 -19.42
C GLY A 640 26.53 16.98 -18.64
N THR A 641 26.58 15.76 -19.17
CA THR A 641 27.16 14.58 -18.47
C THR A 641 28.18 13.84 -19.33
N GLN A 642 28.72 14.50 -20.36
CA GLN A 642 29.58 13.84 -21.33
C GLN A 642 31.03 13.87 -20.85
N SER A 643 31.70 12.72 -20.89
CA SER A 643 33.10 12.57 -20.51
C SER A 643 33.83 11.65 -21.47
N LEU A 644 35.14 11.84 -21.54
CA LEU A 644 36.09 10.97 -22.23
C LEU A 644 37.04 10.39 -21.18
N ASN A 645 37.12 9.06 -21.09
CA ASN A 645 37.96 8.38 -20.09
C ASN A 645 37.71 8.81 -18.62
N GLY A 646 36.49 9.28 -18.31
CA GLY A 646 36.12 9.76 -16.97
C GLY A 646 36.43 11.23 -16.70
N TYR A 647 36.95 11.96 -17.69
CA TYR A 647 37.20 13.40 -17.62
C TYR A 647 36.23 14.15 -18.53
N GLU A 648 35.61 15.21 -18.03
CA GLU A 648 34.70 16.02 -18.84
C GLU A 648 35.47 16.85 -19.87
N PHE A 649 34.94 16.90 -21.09
CA PHE A 649 35.43 17.78 -22.15
C PHE A 649 34.57 19.03 -22.25
N PHE A 650 35.13 20.10 -22.80
CA PHE A 650 34.52 21.43 -22.78
C PHE A 650 34.86 22.22 -24.04
N HIS A 651 34.10 23.28 -24.26
CA HIS A 651 34.38 24.28 -25.29
C HIS A 651 34.27 25.70 -24.75
N ILE A 652 34.95 26.59 -25.46
CA ILE A 652 34.92 28.04 -25.24
C ILE A 652 34.75 28.68 -26.61
N GLY A 653 33.75 29.55 -26.76
CA GLY A 653 33.45 30.24 -28.01
C GLY A 653 34.36 31.44 -28.27
N GLU A 654 34.80 32.14 -27.22
CA GLU A 654 35.74 33.26 -27.32
C GLU A 654 36.37 33.47 -25.93
N LEU A 655 37.66 33.78 -25.85
CA LEU A 655 38.39 34.01 -24.60
C LEU A 655 39.26 35.26 -24.67
N ARG A 656 38.98 36.23 -23.79
CA ARG A 656 39.83 37.41 -23.57
C ARG A 656 40.34 37.42 -22.14
N ILE A 657 41.57 37.86 -21.94
CA ILE A 657 42.17 38.01 -20.62
C ILE A 657 42.67 39.44 -20.46
N TYR A 658 42.31 40.07 -19.35
CA TYR A 658 42.75 41.41 -18.97
C TYR A 658 43.44 41.38 -17.61
N ASP A 659 44.12 42.46 -17.22
CA ASP A 659 44.64 42.64 -15.85
C ASP A 659 43.83 43.71 -15.10
N GLY A 660 43.93 43.75 -13.78
CA GLY A 660 43.24 44.71 -12.93
C GLY A 660 41.77 44.38 -12.67
N ALA A 661 41.43 43.08 -12.58
CA ALA A 661 40.11 42.64 -12.14
C ALA A 661 39.78 43.18 -10.74
N THR A 662 38.58 43.74 -10.57
CA THR A 662 38.06 44.21 -9.29
C THR A 662 36.63 43.70 -9.07
N ILE A 663 36.25 43.50 -7.81
CA ILE A 663 34.88 43.15 -7.43
C ILE A 663 34.01 44.40 -7.46
N ASP A 664 32.82 44.32 -8.03
CA ASP A 664 31.77 45.33 -7.90
C ASP A 664 30.89 45.02 -6.67
N PRO A 665 31.00 45.79 -5.57
CA PRO A 665 30.25 45.49 -4.35
C PRO A 665 28.74 45.62 -4.50
N ALA A 666 28.24 46.45 -5.41
CA ALA A 666 26.79 46.67 -5.60
C ALA A 666 26.12 45.50 -6.34
N LYS A 667 26.89 44.71 -7.08
CA LYS A 667 26.38 43.56 -7.85
C LYS A 667 26.79 42.21 -7.27
N SER A 668 27.69 42.19 -6.27
CA SER A 668 28.23 40.95 -5.68
C SER A 668 27.43 40.50 -4.45
N ILE A 669 26.87 39.29 -4.49
CA ILE A 669 26.12 38.71 -3.38
C ILE A 669 27.01 38.62 -2.13
N ASN A 670 28.27 38.23 -2.28
CA ASN A 670 29.22 38.13 -1.16
C ASN A 670 29.47 39.47 -0.43
N SER A 671 29.18 40.61 -1.07
CA SER A 671 29.31 41.94 -0.47
C SER A 671 28.16 42.31 0.47
N VAL A 672 26.98 41.67 0.31
CA VAL A 672 25.81 41.87 1.19
C VAL A 672 25.52 40.69 2.12
N LEU A 673 26.22 39.57 1.93
CA LEU A 673 26.09 38.39 2.77
C LEU A 673 26.78 38.61 4.13
N ASP A 674 26.13 38.11 5.19
CA ASP A 674 26.66 38.12 6.56
C ASP A 674 28.09 37.54 6.63
N ALA A 675 28.95 38.16 7.44
CA ALA A 675 30.35 37.77 7.54
C ALA A 675 30.52 36.34 8.07
N THR A 676 29.65 35.89 8.98
CA THR A 676 29.77 34.60 9.66
C THR A 676 29.80 33.43 8.67
N ALA A 677 28.84 33.38 7.74
CA ALA A 677 28.70 32.25 6.81
C ALA A 677 29.80 32.25 5.74
N LYS A 678 30.11 33.42 5.14
CA LYS A 678 31.13 33.51 4.08
C LYS A 678 32.55 33.30 4.62
N ASP A 679 32.86 33.84 5.80
CA ASP A 679 34.18 33.69 6.39
C ASP A 679 34.41 32.23 6.86
N ASN A 680 33.38 31.59 7.42
CA ASN A 680 33.46 30.17 7.76
C ASN A 680 33.67 29.28 6.52
N LEU A 681 32.92 29.51 5.43
CA LEU A 681 33.14 28.76 4.18
C LEU A 681 34.57 28.96 3.65
N ASN A 682 35.07 30.20 3.60
CA ASN A 682 36.44 30.47 3.18
C ASN A 682 37.48 29.73 4.03
N ASN A 683 37.31 29.72 5.35
CA ASN A 683 38.20 29.00 6.26
C ASN A 683 38.19 27.49 6.01
N GLN A 684 37.00 26.88 5.84
CA GLN A 684 36.89 25.45 5.55
C GLN A 684 37.40 25.09 4.15
N MET A 685 37.21 25.95 3.15
CA MET A 685 37.78 25.77 1.81
C MET A 685 39.32 25.81 1.84
N ALA A 686 39.92 26.72 2.62
CA ALA A 686 41.37 26.79 2.78
C ALA A 686 41.93 25.52 3.45
N ALA A 687 41.26 25.03 4.50
CA ALA A 687 41.61 23.76 5.15
C ALA A 687 41.45 22.56 4.19
N ALA A 688 40.39 22.54 3.39
CA ALA A 688 40.14 21.50 2.40
C ALA A 688 41.22 21.46 1.32
N LEU A 689 41.60 22.61 0.77
CA LEU A 689 42.66 22.72 -0.22
C LEU A 689 44.00 22.20 0.33
N ALA A 690 44.33 22.50 1.59
CA ALA A 690 45.55 22.00 2.22
C ALA A 690 45.58 20.46 2.32
N VAL A 691 44.46 19.83 2.70
CA VAL A 691 44.32 18.36 2.74
C VAL A 691 44.42 17.75 1.34
N ILE A 692 43.75 18.35 0.35
CA ILE A 692 43.77 17.89 -1.05
C ILE A 692 45.20 17.94 -1.62
N ASN A 693 45.93 19.04 -1.38
CA ASN A 693 47.30 19.22 -1.87
C ASN A 693 48.31 18.32 -1.15
N ALA A 694 48.07 17.98 0.12
CA ALA A 694 48.90 17.03 0.86
C ALA A 694 48.71 15.57 0.40
N GLY A 695 47.62 15.26 -0.31
CA GLY A 695 47.31 13.91 -0.76
C GLY A 695 46.98 12.92 0.37
N THR A 696 46.62 13.43 1.56
CA THR A 696 46.27 12.61 2.72
C THR A 696 44.85 12.06 2.63
N ALA A 697 44.58 10.95 3.34
CA ALA A 697 43.23 10.39 3.44
C ALA A 697 42.29 11.37 4.16
N VAL A 698 41.18 11.71 3.51
CA VAL A 698 40.15 12.61 4.04
C VAL A 698 39.38 11.89 5.15
N THR A 699 39.12 12.58 6.26
CA THR A 699 38.25 12.06 7.32
C THR A 699 36.79 12.49 7.09
N GLN A 700 35.83 11.70 7.58
CA GLN A 700 34.42 12.07 7.49
C GLN A 700 34.14 13.42 8.16
N ALA A 701 34.80 13.71 9.29
CA ALA A 701 34.68 15.00 9.99
C ALA A 701 35.14 16.19 9.13
N GLN A 702 36.19 16.04 8.32
CA GLN A 702 36.62 17.08 7.38
C GLN A 702 35.58 17.32 6.29
N TYR A 703 35.03 16.24 5.72
CA TYR A 703 33.94 16.33 4.74
C TYR A 703 32.71 17.03 5.33
N ASP A 704 32.26 16.61 6.51
CA ASP A 704 31.08 17.16 7.17
C ASP A 704 31.27 18.65 7.55
N ALA A 705 32.48 19.04 7.98
CA ALA A 705 32.79 20.43 8.30
C ALA A 705 32.69 21.34 7.07
N LEU A 706 33.28 20.93 5.93
CA LEU A 706 33.16 21.66 4.67
C LEU A 706 31.71 21.69 4.17
N LYS A 707 31.00 20.55 4.24
CA LYS A 707 29.61 20.44 3.80
C LYS A 707 28.69 21.35 4.60
N THR A 708 28.86 21.37 5.92
CA THR A 708 28.09 22.23 6.82
C THR A 708 28.34 23.70 6.53
N ALA A 709 29.60 24.10 6.32
CA ALA A 709 29.93 25.47 5.98
C ALA A 709 29.36 25.88 4.60
N TYR A 710 29.41 24.97 3.63
CA TYR A 710 28.83 25.19 2.30
C TYR A 710 27.31 25.34 2.37
N ASP A 711 26.61 24.45 3.07
CA ASP A 711 25.16 24.52 3.24
C ASP A 711 24.72 25.80 3.96
N ALA A 712 25.44 26.20 5.01
CA ALA A 712 25.19 27.45 5.73
C ALA A 712 25.40 28.69 4.84
N TYR A 713 26.42 28.66 3.98
CA TYR A 713 26.65 29.72 2.99
C TYR A 713 25.51 29.81 1.97
N ILE A 714 25.09 28.68 1.37
CA ILE A 714 23.98 28.64 0.41
C ILE A 714 22.68 29.13 1.06
N ALA A 715 22.39 28.73 2.29
CA ALA A 715 21.21 29.18 3.03
C ALA A 715 21.22 30.69 3.35
N ALA A 716 22.40 31.30 3.45
CA ALA A 716 22.56 32.73 3.73
C ALA A 716 22.48 33.61 2.48
N ILE A 717 22.48 33.05 1.26
CA ILE A 717 22.35 33.80 0.01
C ILE A 717 20.98 34.51 -0.04
N PRO A 718 20.93 35.86 -0.10
CA PRO A 718 19.66 36.58 -0.20
C PRO A 718 18.95 36.31 -1.54
N ASP A 719 17.68 35.91 -1.49
CA ASP A 719 16.86 35.63 -2.66
C ASP A 719 15.62 36.53 -2.70
N LYS A 720 15.64 37.53 -3.59
CA LYS A 720 14.53 38.47 -3.79
C LYS A 720 13.39 37.92 -4.67
N SER A 721 13.56 36.74 -5.29
CA SER A 721 12.55 36.16 -6.19
C SER A 721 11.22 35.86 -5.49
N LYS A 722 11.29 35.43 -4.22
CA LYS A 722 10.11 35.18 -3.39
C LYS A 722 9.30 36.47 -3.16
N LEU A 723 9.99 37.56 -2.86
CA LEU A 723 9.36 38.87 -2.70
C LEU A 723 8.73 39.33 -4.02
N THR A 724 9.43 39.23 -5.15
CA THR A 724 8.86 39.62 -6.46
C THR A 724 7.63 38.80 -6.84
N ASN A 725 7.60 37.51 -6.51
CA ASN A 725 6.43 36.65 -6.73
C ASN A 725 5.26 37.03 -5.79
N ALA A 726 5.55 37.33 -4.52
CA ALA A 726 4.54 37.78 -3.56
C ALA A 726 3.93 39.12 -3.98
N ILE A 727 4.74 40.06 -4.49
CA ILE A 727 4.25 41.33 -5.06
C ILE A 727 3.31 41.07 -6.23
N ALA A 728 3.67 40.16 -7.14
CA ALA A 728 2.82 39.81 -8.28
C ALA A 728 1.49 39.18 -7.83
N GLU A 729 1.50 38.28 -6.84
CA GLU A 729 0.28 37.68 -6.28
C GLU A 729 -0.59 38.72 -5.56
N ALA A 730 0.00 39.65 -4.80
CA ALA A 730 -0.75 40.74 -4.17
C ALA A 730 -1.44 41.64 -5.22
N LYS A 731 -0.73 41.98 -6.32
CA LYS A 731 -1.32 42.70 -7.45
C LYS A 731 -2.45 41.92 -8.12
N ALA A 732 -2.32 40.60 -8.26
CA ALA A 732 -3.36 39.74 -8.81
C ALA A 732 -4.60 39.67 -7.90
N GLN A 733 -4.41 39.61 -6.58
CA GLN A 733 -5.51 39.66 -5.60
C GLN A 733 -6.23 41.01 -5.65
N ALA A 734 -5.48 42.12 -5.71
CA ALA A 734 -6.03 43.46 -5.88
C ALA A 734 -6.88 43.58 -7.15
N ALA A 735 -6.40 43.04 -8.28
CA ALA A 735 -7.12 43.07 -9.56
C ALA A 735 -8.39 42.18 -9.57
N ALA A 736 -8.39 41.09 -8.80
CA ALA A 736 -9.53 40.18 -8.68
C ALA A 736 -10.53 40.58 -7.57
N ALA A 737 -10.21 41.61 -6.77
CA ALA A 737 -11.07 42.11 -5.72
C ALA A 737 -12.37 42.64 -6.32
N THR A 738 -13.49 42.02 -5.98
CA THR A 738 -14.82 42.53 -6.36
C THR A 738 -15.40 43.29 -5.19
N GLU A 739 -15.62 44.58 -5.37
CA GLU A 739 -16.14 45.49 -4.35
C GLU A 739 -17.68 45.56 -4.45
N GLY A 740 -18.36 45.58 -3.31
CA GLY A 740 -19.83 45.57 -3.29
C GLY A 740 -20.41 45.22 -1.93
N GLU A 741 -21.74 45.19 -1.86
CA GLU A 741 -22.49 44.86 -0.64
C GLU A 741 -22.64 43.33 -0.48
N GLY A 742 -22.63 42.85 0.77
CA GLY A 742 -22.87 41.44 1.10
C GLY A 742 -21.62 40.59 1.26
N LEU A 743 -21.80 39.36 1.77
CA LEU A 743 -20.71 38.44 2.12
C LEU A 743 -19.87 38.07 0.90
N GLY A 744 -18.55 38.04 1.05
CA GLY A 744 -17.62 37.63 -0.01
C GLY A 744 -17.25 38.74 -1.01
N PHE A 745 -17.76 39.95 -0.80
CA PHE A 745 -17.31 41.18 -1.45
C PHE A 745 -16.35 41.95 -0.54
N PHE A 746 -15.56 42.85 -1.12
CA PHE A 746 -14.67 43.75 -0.38
C PHE A 746 -15.28 45.14 -0.21
N ASP A 747 -14.86 45.86 0.84
CA ASP A 747 -15.13 47.29 1.00
C ASP A 747 -14.70 48.09 -0.25
N ALA A 748 -15.41 49.18 -0.54
CA ALA A 748 -15.06 50.09 -1.62
C ALA A 748 -13.62 50.63 -1.46
N GLY A 749 -12.83 50.58 -2.54
CA GLY A 749 -11.44 51.01 -2.60
C GLY A 749 -10.40 50.00 -2.07
N ALA A 750 -10.80 48.85 -1.54
CA ALA A 750 -9.88 47.85 -1.00
C ALA A 750 -8.84 47.36 -2.03
N GLY A 751 -9.28 47.09 -3.27
CA GLY A 751 -8.39 46.64 -4.34
C GLY A 751 -7.36 47.71 -4.72
N ALA A 752 -7.80 48.96 -4.83
CA ALA A 752 -6.92 50.08 -5.17
C ALA A 752 -5.83 50.32 -4.12
N GLU A 753 -6.16 50.20 -2.83
CA GLU A 753 -5.19 50.33 -1.74
C GLU A 753 -4.13 49.24 -1.75
N LEU A 754 -4.52 47.96 -1.95
CA LEU A 754 -3.55 46.86 -2.04
C LEU A 754 -2.63 47.03 -3.27
N ALA A 755 -3.19 47.41 -4.41
CA ALA A 755 -2.41 47.66 -5.62
C ALA A 755 -1.35 48.76 -5.39
N ALA A 756 -1.74 49.87 -4.75
CA ALA A 756 -0.83 50.97 -4.43
C ALA A 756 0.27 50.54 -3.43
N ALA A 757 -0.08 49.77 -2.39
CA ALA A 757 0.90 49.27 -1.43
C ALA A 757 1.89 48.28 -2.07
N ALA A 758 1.40 47.36 -2.92
CA ALA A 758 2.26 46.43 -3.65
C ALA A 758 3.20 47.16 -4.63
N GLU A 759 2.73 48.22 -5.29
CA GLU A 759 3.56 49.08 -6.15
C GLU A 759 4.63 49.84 -5.35
N ALA A 760 4.29 50.36 -4.17
CA ALA A 760 5.24 51.03 -3.29
C ALA A 760 6.35 50.09 -2.79
N VAL A 761 6.04 48.81 -2.52
CA VAL A 761 7.05 47.79 -2.21
C VAL A 761 7.88 47.46 -3.46
N ALA A 762 7.25 47.30 -4.62
CA ALA A 762 7.95 47.01 -5.88
C ALA A 762 9.01 48.08 -6.23
N ASN A 763 8.69 49.36 -6.04
CA ASN A 763 9.61 50.47 -6.31
C ASN A 763 10.82 50.54 -5.37
N GLN A 764 10.79 49.79 -4.24
CA GLN A 764 11.93 49.68 -3.32
C GLN A 764 12.81 48.46 -3.62
N VAL A 765 12.39 47.54 -4.50
CA VAL A 765 13.20 46.41 -4.92
C VAL A 765 14.28 46.91 -5.88
N SER A 766 15.53 46.94 -5.41
CA SER A 766 16.67 47.41 -6.22
C SER A 766 17.05 46.40 -7.30
N ASP A 767 17.58 46.89 -8.43
CA ASP A 767 18.26 46.08 -9.45
C ASP A 767 19.61 45.54 -8.96
N ASP A 768 20.20 46.18 -7.96
CA ASP A 768 21.40 45.72 -7.26
C ASP A 768 21.09 44.54 -6.31
N VAL A 769 22.14 44.01 -5.70
CA VAL A 769 21.99 42.99 -4.65
C VAL A 769 21.41 43.60 -3.38
N MET A 770 20.54 42.86 -2.70
CA MET A 770 19.88 43.28 -1.46
C MET A 770 20.31 42.37 -0.31
N THR A 771 20.39 42.91 0.91
CA THR A 771 20.62 42.10 2.11
C THR A 771 19.37 41.28 2.45
N ALA A 772 19.56 40.18 3.18
CA ALA A 772 18.43 39.38 3.68
C ALA A 772 17.47 40.22 4.54
N ALA A 773 18.00 41.14 5.36
CA ALA A 773 17.21 42.03 6.20
C ALA A 773 16.35 43.02 5.38
N GLN A 774 16.87 43.56 4.28
CA GLN A 774 16.09 44.42 3.37
C GLN A 774 14.94 43.65 2.72
N ILE A 775 15.19 42.43 2.23
CA ILE A 775 14.15 41.58 1.62
C ILE A 775 13.07 41.23 2.65
N GLN A 776 13.48 40.89 3.88
CA GLN A 776 12.55 40.58 4.96
C GLN A 776 11.66 41.79 5.31
N ALA A 777 12.24 42.98 5.49
CA ALA A 777 11.48 44.18 5.82
C ALA A 777 10.42 44.51 4.76
N LEU A 778 10.76 44.40 3.47
CA LEU A 778 9.81 44.60 2.37
C LEU A 778 8.73 43.50 2.31
N THR A 779 9.09 42.27 2.65
CA THR A 779 8.13 41.16 2.74
C THR A 779 7.12 41.39 3.88
N GLU A 780 7.59 41.84 5.04
CA GLU A 780 6.73 42.20 6.17
C GLU A 780 5.80 43.36 5.83
N GLN A 781 6.30 44.39 5.13
CA GLN A 781 5.49 45.51 4.63
C GLN A 781 4.39 45.04 3.69
N LEU A 782 4.70 44.15 2.73
CA LEU A 782 3.71 43.58 1.82
C LEU A 782 2.68 42.71 2.54
N ASN A 783 3.13 41.86 3.47
CA ASN A 783 2.25 41.00 4.25
C ASN A 783 1.26 41.81 5.10
N ALA A 784 1.71 42.93 5.69
CA ALA A 784 0.82 43.84 6.41
C ALA A 784 -0.25 44.45 5.48
N ALA A 785 0.11 44.83 4.26
CA ALA A 785 -0.85 45.32 3.27
C ALA A 785 -1.87 44.24 2.85
N VAL A 786 -1.41 43.00 2.62
CA VAL A 786 -2.30 41.86 2.31
C VAL A 786 -3.23 41.55 3.48
N ALA A 787 -2.75 41.62 4.71
CA ALA A 787 -3.58 41.43 5.91
C ALA A 787 -4.65 42.52 6.03
N ALA A 788 -4.29 43.78 5.81
CA ALA A 788 -5.23 44.91 5.81
C ALA A 788 -6.28 44.79 4.70
N PHE A 789 -5.88 44.34 3.51
CA PHE A 789 -6.80 44.04 2.41
C PHE A 789 -7.79 42.91 2.77
N ASN A 790 -7.31 41.79 3.30
CA ASN A 790 -8.17 40.68 3.69
C ASN A 790 -9.14 41.04 4.83
N ALA A 791 -8.78 42.00 5.70
CA ALA A 791 -9.66 42.49 6.76
C ALA A 791 -10.87 43.27 6.23
N LYS A 792 -10.82 43.75 4.98
CA LYS A 792 -11.91 44.44 4.27
C LYS A 792 -12.85 43.48 3.52
N LEU A 793 -12.61 42.17 3.58
CA LEU A 793 -13.54 41.18 3.05
C LEU A 793 -14.75 41.08 3.98
N HIS A 794 -15.96 41.16 3.45
CA HIS A 794 -17.18 40.98 4.22
C HIS A 794 -17.33 39.51 4.63
N MET A 795 -17.08 39.19 5.89
CA MET A 795 -17.07 37.81 6.43
C MET A 795 -18.40 37.45 7.12
N PRO A 796 -18.78 36.15 7.18
CA PRO A 796 -19.96 35.72 7.94
C PRO A 796 -19.87 36.13 9.43
N GLU A 797 -20.96 36.69 9.95
CA GLU A 797 -21.02 37.13 11.35
C GLU A 797 -21.06 35.94 12.34
N ASN A 798 -20.45 36.14 13.51
CA ASN A 798 -20.50 35.15 14.59
C ASN A 798 -21.94 34.94 15.09
N GLY A 799 -22.33 33.68 15.30
CA GLY A 799 -23.64 33.30 15.84
C GLY A 799 -24.75 33.19 14.80
N LYS A 800 -24.59 33.76 13.60
CA LYS A 800 -25.57 33.67 12.51
C LYS A 800 -25.60 32.29 11.86
N TYR A 801 -26.75 31.96 11.27
CA TYR A 801 -27.03 30.69 10.64
C TYR A 801 -27.12 30.86 9.12
N TYR A 802 -26.51 29.94 8.38
CA TYR A 802 -26.44 30.01 6.92
C TYR A 802 -26.67 28.64 6.29
N TYR A 803 -27.28 28.66 5.11
CA TYR A 803 -27.08 27.62 4.12
C TYR A 803 -25.76 27.89 3.40
N ILE A 804 -24.93 26.85 3.26
CA ILE A 804 -23.66 26.94 2.54
C ILE A 804 -23.86 26.26 1.19
N LYS A 805 -23.81 27.04 0.11
CA LYS A 805 -24.14 26.58 -1.25
C LYS A 805 -22.90 26.49 -2.12
N CYS A 806 -22.80 25.38 -2.85
CA CYS A 806 -21.75 25.15 -3.85
C CYS A 806 -21.93 26.13 -5.01
N ALA A 807 -20.88 26.89 -5.29
CA ALA A 807 -20.85 27.92 -6.34
C ALA A 807 -20.11 27.46 -7.61
N THR A 808 -19.79 26.17 -7.70
CA THR A 808 -19.19 25.58 -8.89
C THR A 808 -20.14 25.62 -10.09
N THR A 809 -19.58 25.59 -11.30
CA THR A 809 -20.34 25.36 -12.53
C THR A 809 -20.47 23.86 -12.89
N GLY A 810 -19.92 22.96 -12.07
CA GLY A 810 -19.94 21.51 -12.27
C GLY A 810 -21.18 20.79 -11.70
N GLU A 811 -21.08 19.48 -11.48
CA GLU A 811 -22.19 18.63 -10.99
C GLU A 811 -22.80 19.13 -9.66
N ALA A 812 -21.96 19.65 -8.76
CA ALA A 812 -22.41 20.17 -7.47
C ALA A 812 -23.05 21.57 -7.56
N ALA A 813 -23.20 22.14 -8.77
CA ALA A 813 -23.81 23.45 -8.94
C ALA A 813 -25.16 23.53 -8.23
N ASN A 814 -25.38 24.64 -7.53
CA ASN A 814 -26.59 24.95 -6.77
C ASN A 814 -26.92 24.04 -5.57
N ASN A 815 -26.12 23.01 -5.30
CA ASN A 815 -26.33 22.14 -4.16
C ASN A 815 -25.81 22.77 -2.86
N TYR A 816 -26.33 22.30 -1.74
CA TYR A 816 -26.07 22.80 -0.40
C TYR A 816 -25.27 21.77 0.41
N ILE A 817 -24.35 22.24 1.24
CA ILE A 817 -23.57 21.39 2.16
C ILE A 817 -24.46 20.94 3.32
N TYR A 818 -24.43 19.66 3.66
CA TYR A 818 -25.25 19.09 4.71
C TYR A 818 -24.59 17.88 5.41
N THR A 819 -25.14 17.51 6.57
CA THR A 819 -24.84 16.25 7.25
C THR A 819 -26.01 15.28 7.15
N ALA A 820 -25.73 13.97 7.07
CA ALA A 820 -26.77 12.96 7.01
C ALA A 820 -27.42 12.71 8.38
N ASP A 821 -26.60 12.68 9.44
CA ASP A 821 -27.00 12.27 10.79
C ASP A 821 -25.90 12.65 11.82
N ASN A 822 -26.04 12.19 13.07
CA ASN A 822 -25.08 12.37 14.16
C ASN A 822 -23.91 11.34 14.14
N SER A 823 -23.70 10.58 13.05
CA SER A 823 -22.69 9.49 12.98
C SER A 823 -21.23 9.91 12.97
N LYS A 824 -20.94 11.22 13.01
CA LYS A 824 -19.63 11.78 12.62
C LYS A 824 -19.27 11.46 11.16
N GLY A 825 -20.28 11.18 10.34
CA GLY A 825 -20.14 10.79 8.94
C GLY A 825 -19.47 11.86 8.07
N GLN A 826 -19.13 11.46 6.85
CA GLN A 826 -18.58 12.37 5.86
C GLN A 826 -19.61 13.45 5.49
N ILE A 827 -19.18 14.70 5.43
CA ILE A 827 -19.98 15.85 5.00
C ILE A 827 -20.34 15.68 3.52
N ARG A 828 -21.58 16.04 3.16
CA ARG A 828 -22.14 15.85 1.82
C ARG A 828 -22.63 17.15 1.21
N TRP A 829 -22.95 17.09 -0.08
CA TRP A 829 -23.66 18.15 -0.78
C TRP A 829 -24.90 17.58 -1.50
N GLY A 830 -26.00 18.33 -1.51
CA GLY A 830 -27.28 17.88 -2.04
C GLY A 830 -28.38 18.96 -1.99
N GLY A 831 -29.65 18.57 -2.12
CA GLY A 831 -30.78 19.48 -1.96
C GLY A 831 -31.18 20.28 -3.20
N PHE A 832 -30.48 20.10 -4.32
CA PHE A 832 -30.88 20.64 -5.62
C PHE A 832 -30.84 19.54 -6.68
N ASP A 833 -31.96 19.37 -7.38
CA ASP A 833 -32.06 18.48 -8.54
C ASP A 833 -32.26 19.30 -9.81
N ALA A 834 -31.57 18.94 -10.89
CA ALA A 834 -31.65 19.70 -12.14
C ALA A 834 -33.04 19.66 -12.79
N THR A 835 -33.84 18.63 -12.49
CA THR A 835 -35.20 18.44 -13.03
C THR A 835 -36.24 19.06 -12.11
N ASN A 836 -36.12 18.83 -10.80
CA ASN A 836 -37.13 19.18 -9.81
C ASN A 836 -36.83 20.50 -9.06
N GLY A 837 -35.65 21.08 -9.26
CA GLY A 837 -35.22 22.32 -8.61
C GLY A 837 -34.74 22.12 -7.17
N LYS A 838 -34.82 23.20 -6.37
CA LYS A 838 -34.48 23.22 -4.94
C LYS A 838 -35.48 22.34 -4.18
N ASP A 839 -35.00 21.51 -3.26
CA ASP A 839 -35.84 20.76 -2.32
C ASP A 839 -36.85 21.72 -1.66
N THR A 840 -38.13 21.37 -1.69
CA THR A 840 -39.21 22.18 -1.10
C THR A 840 -39.02 22.38 0.39
N HIS A 841 -38.48 21.37 1.09
CA HIS A 841 -38.19 21.41 2.52
C HIS A 841 -36.93 22.22 2.87
N LEU A 842 -36.08 22.52 1.87
CA LEU A 842 -35.05 23.56 2.02
C LEU A 842 -35.61 24.96 1.89
N SER A 843 -36.76 25.11 1.21
CA SER A 843 -37.37 26.41 0.95
C SER A 843 -38.26 26.86 2.10
N ASP A 844 -38.90 25.93 2.80
CA ASP A 844 -39.64 26.18 4.04
C ASP A 844 -38.75 26.20 5.31
N GLY A 845 -37.50 25.70 5.20
CA GLY A 845 -36.53 25.68 6.28
C GLY A 845 -36.68 24.53 7.27
N SER A 846 -37.43 23.47 6.93
CA SER A 846 -37.56 22.24 7.73
C SER A 846 -36.35 21.29 7.62
N ARG A 847 -35.39 21.59 6.74
CA ARG A 847 -34.13 20.83 6.55
C ARG A 847 -32.99 21.35 7.46
N LEU A 848 -33.14 21.22 8.77
CA LEU A 848 -32.13 21.68 9.75
C LEU A 848 -30.71 21.15 9.50
N ASN A 849 -30.57 19.96 8.90
CA ASN A 849 -29.29 19.34 8.63
C ASN A 849 -28.48 20.02 7.51
N PHE A 850 -29.07 21.01 6.83
CA PHE A 850 -28.42 21.88 5.84
C PHE A 850 -28.06 23.27 6.37
N ILE A 851 -28.46 23.59 7.60
CA ILE A 851 -28.24 24.90 8.23
C ILE A 851 -27.01 24.83 9.14
N TRP A 852 -26.13 25.82 9.01
CA TRP A 852 -24.86 25.90 9.72
C TRP A 852 -24.73 27.20 10.48
N LYS A 853 -24.55 27.10 11.80
CA LYS A 853 -24.17 28.22 12.66
C LYS A 853 -22.70 28.54 12.49
N THR A 854 -22.38 29.79 12.22
CA THR A 854 -21.01 30.29 12.20
C THR A 854 -20.53 30.58 13.62
N VAL A 855 -19.38 30.05 13.99
CA VAL A 855 -18.68 30.36 15.24
C VAL A 855 -17.34 30.99 14.88
N LYS A 856 -17.14 32.26 15.26
CA LYS A 856 -15.87 32.96 15.07
C LYS A 856 -14.98 32.77 16.29
N ASN A 857 -13.82 32.16 16.10
CA ASN A 857 -12.88 31.85 17.15
C ASN A 857 -12.00 33.05 17.50
N ALA A 858 -11.35 33.01 18.67
CA ALA A 858 -10.55 34.12 19.19
C ALA A 858 -9.34 34.49 18.30
N ASP A 859 -8.81 33.52 17.55
CA ASP A 859 -7.69 33.70 16.60
C ASP A 859 -8.13 34.22 15.22
N GLY A 860 -9.44 34.46 15.03
CA GLY A 860 -10.02 34.91 13.76
C GLY A 860 -10.37 33.79 12.78
N SER A 861 -10.16 32.52 13.14
CA SER A 861 -10.68 31.36 12.38
C SER A 861 -12.19 31.17 12.60
N TYR A 862 -12.78 30.25 11.85
CA TYR A 862 -14.20 29.93 11.84
C TYR A 862 -14.43 28.44 12.07
N SER A 863 -15.48 28.13 12.82
CA SER A 863 -16.06 26.80 12.96
C SER A 863 -17.53 26.84 12.53
N PHE A 864 -18.05 25.73 12.01
CA PHE A 864 -19.43 25.65 11.50
C PHE A 864 -20.18 24.51 12.19
N MET A 865 -21.15 24.85 13.04
CA MET A 865 -21.98 23.88 13.78
C MET A 865 -23.28 23.63 13.03
N ASN A 866 -23.64 22.37 12.81
CA ASN A 866 -24.87 21.99 12.14
C ASN A 866 -26.08 22.09 13.08
N ALA A 867 -27.19 22.66 12.58
CA ALA A 867 -28.39 22.91 13.38
C ALA A 867 -29.26 21.68 13.68
N ALA A 868 -29.11 20.57 12.94
CA ALA A 868 -29.82 19.33 13.27
C ALA A 868 -29.07 18.47 14.30
N THR A 869 -27.75 18.54 14.33
CA THR A 869 -26.93 17.59 15.09
C THR A 869 -26.24 18.19 16.30
N GLY A 870 -26.03 19.51 16.33
CA GLY A 870 -25.18 20.19 17.33
C GLY A 870 -23.68 19.87 17.17
N THR A 871 -23.27 19.30 16.03
CA THR A 871 -21.88 18.89 15.76
C THR A 871 -21.23 19.78 14.69
N TYR A 872 -19.91 19.76 14.59
CA TYR A 872 -19.12 20.72 13.82
C TYR A 872 -18.50 20.13 12.55
N MET A 873 -18.27 20.96 11.52
CA MET A 873 -17.43 20.59 10.38
C MET A 873 -15.97 20.42 10.82
N ALA A 874 -15.34 19.29 10.48
CA ALA A 874 -13.93 19.04 10.77
C ALA A 874 -12.99 19.78 9.80
N VAL A 875 -11.80 20.12 10.31
CA VAL A 875 -10.65 20.50 9.51
C VAL A 875 -9.88 19.26 9.05
N GLN A 876 -9.42 19.27 7.80
CA GLN A 876 -8.57 18.21 7.23
C GLN A 876 -7.33 18.83 6.57
N PRO A 877 -6.18 18.91 7.28
CA PRO A 877 -5.02 19.67 6.80
C PRO A 877 -4.25 18.97 5.66
N THR A 878 -4.67 17.77 5.25
CA THR A 878 -4.03 16.97 4.19
C THR A 878 -4.90 16.94 2.94
N ASN A 879 -4.29 17.08 1.78
CA ASN A 879 -4.96 16.95 0.47
C ASN A 879 -5.54 15.54 0.25
N ASN A 880 -6.58 15.40 -0.58
CA ASN A 880 -7.24 14.14 -0.90
C ASN A 880 -7.73 13.39 0.34
N ARG A 881 -8.39 14.11 1.26
CA ARG A 881 -9.04 13.54 2.45
C ARG A 881 -10.52 13.87 2.44
N ASN A 882 -11.30 12.96 3.00
CA ASN A 882 -12.72 13.16 3.25
C ASN A 882 -12.91 14.13 4.42
N MET A 883 -13.86 15.05 4.33
CA MET A 883 -14.23 15.93 5.44
C MET A 883 -15.38 15.34 6.25
N TYR A 884 -15.28 15.32 7.57
CA TYR A 884 -16.19 14.63 8.47
C TYR A 884 -16.81 15.58 9.50
N MET A 885 -17.82 15.12 10.24
CA MET A 885 -18.37 15.84 11.39
C MET A 885 -17.59 15.53 12.69
N ARG A 886 -17.55 16.46 13.66
CA ARG A 886 -16.89 16.33 14.98
C ARG A 886 -17.82 16.76 16.13
N LEU A 887 -17.66 16.15 17.31
CA LEU A 887 -18.50 16.46 18.49
C LEU A 887 -18.06 17.74 19.20
N ASP A 888 -16.74 17.94 19.28
CA ASP A 888 -16.11 19.09 19.90
C ASP A 888 -15.62 20.09 18.83
N ALA A 889 -15.37 21.32 19.26
CA ALA A 889 -14.79 22.36 18.43
C ALA A 889 -13.29 22.12 18.14
N ASP A 890 -12.66 21.21 18.88
CA ASP A 890 -11.24 20.90 18.72
C ASP A 890 -11.00 20.29 17.33
N SER A 891 -10.12 20.90 16.52
CA SER A 891 -9.87 20.60 15.09
C SER A 891 -10.98 21.02 14.10
N THR A 892 -11.79 22.04 14.43
CA THR A 892 -12.84 22.60 13.54
C THR A 892 -12.51 23.99 12.99
N GLU A 893 -11.40 24.57 13.45
CA GLU A 893 -10.93 25.92 13.14
C GLU A 893 -10.36 26.02 11.71
N MET A 894 -11.16 26.54 10.78
CA MET A 894 -10.76 26.80 9.40
C MET A 894 -10.75 28.29 9.08
N ARG A 895 -9.93 28.70 8.10
CA ARG A 895 -9.96 30.08 7.60
C ARG A 895 -10.86 30.19 6.39
N LEU A 896 -11.47 31.35 6.19
CA LEU A 896 -12.13 31.68 4.94
C LEU A 896 -11.26 32.69 4.17
N ARG A 897 -11.31 32.61 2.85
CA ARG A 897 -10.73 33.63 1.95
C ARG A 897 -11.64 33.85 0.75
N SER A 898 -11.46 34.96 0.05
CA SER A 898 -12.11 35.18 -1.25
C SER A 898 -11.73 34.09 -2.26
N ALA A 899 -12.70 33.62 -3.05
CA ALA A 899 -12.46 32.73 -4.19
C ALA A 899 -11.95 33.46 -5.45
N LYS A 900 -11.60 34.76 -5.34
CA LYS A 900 -11.26 35.65 -6.46
C LYS A 900 -12.43 35.91 -7.42
N VAL A 901 -13.66 35.76 -6.92
CA VAL A 901 -14.94 36.11 -7.56
C VAL A 901 -15.84 36.68 -6.48
N GLY A 902 -16.46 37.83 -6.74
CA GLY A 902 -17.34 38.50 -5.77
C GLY A 902 -18.45 37.59 -5.26
N GLY A 903 -18.68 37.63 -3.94
CA GLY A 903 -19.71 36.84 -3.27
C GLY A 903 -19.28 35.43 -2.87
N LEU A 904 -18.09 34.98 -3.27
CA LEU A 904 -17.66 33.58 -3.13
C LEU A 904 -16.45 33.42 -2.20
N PHE A 905 -16.44 32.33 -1.45
CA PHE A 905 -15.40 31.95 -0.51
C PHE A 905 -14.77 30.59 -0.84
N ASN A 906 -13.54 30.41 -0.39
CA ASN A 906 -12.95 29.09 -0.15
C ASN A 906 -12.83 28.84 1.34
N PHE A 907 -13.13 27.61 1.79
CA PHE A 907 -12.76 27.13 3.12
C PHE A 907 -11.32 26.59 3.08
N VAL A 908 -10.42 27.26 3.76
CA VAL A 908 -9.00 26.91 3.85
C VAL A 908 -8.78 25.97 5.03
N GLN A 909 -8.37 24.75 4.72
CA GLN A 909 -8.14 23.65 5.67
C GLN A 909 -6.68 23.61 6.14
N ALA A 910 -5.75 24.02 5.29
CA ALA A 910 -4.32 24.25 5.56
C ALA A 910 -3.72 25.06 4.40
N ASP A 911 -2.42 25.35 4.46
CA ASP A 911 -1.70 26.00 3.36
C ASP A 911 -1.87 25.20 2.06
N ASN A 912 -2.49 25.83 1.05
CA ASN A 912 -2.85 25.22 -0.22
C ASN A 912 -3.74 23.96 -0.09
N VAL A 913 -4.60 23.87 0.92
CA VAL A 913 -5.60 22.80 1.05
C VAL A 913 -6.97 23.41 1.31
N PHE A 914 -7.95 23.09 0.46
CA PHE A 914 -9.28 23.71 0.46
C PHE A 914 -10.39 22.66 0.51
N ALA A 915 -11.53 22.98 1.12
CA ALA A 915 -12.73 22.16 0.99
C ALA A 915 -13.19 22.13 -0.47
N ASN A 916 -13.70 20.99 -0.93
CA ASN A 916 -14.03 20.74 -2.33
C ASN A 916 -15.27 19.84 -2.44
N ALA A 917 -16.25 20.28 -3.23
CA ALA A 917 -17.44 19.50 -3.56
C ALA A 917 -17.12 18.46 -4.65
N LYS A 918 -16.83 17.23 -4.23
CA LYS A 918 -16.39 16.16 -5.12
C LYS A 918 -17.54 15.62 -5.99
N PRO A 919 -17.43 15.70 -7.33
CA PRO A 919 -18.39 15.09 -8.26
C PRO A 919 -18.44 13.56 -8.12
N GLY A 920 -19.56 12.94 -8.51
CA GLY A 920 -19.78 11.50 -8.51
C GLY A 920 -20.01 10.86 -7.14
N THR A 921 -19.36 11.34 -6.07
CA THR A 921 -19.55 10.79 -4.70
C THR A 921 -20.49 11.61 -3.84
N LYS A 922 -20.85 12.83 -4.25
CA LYS A 922 -21.71 13.76 -3.49
C LYS A 922 -21.19 14.09 -2.08
N THR A 923 -19.86 14.13 -1.94
CA THR A 923 -19.18 14.35 -0.67
C THR A 923 -18.27 15.58 -0.70
N ILE A 924 -17.96 16.12 0.48
CA ILE A 924 -16.93 17.14 0.65
C ILE A 924 -15.59 16.46 0.95
N VAL A 925 -14.56 16.88 0.24
CA VAL A 925 -13.17 16.42 0.37
C VAL A 925 -12.22 17.61 0.41
N THR A 926 -10.93 17.35 0.57
CA THR A 926 -9.89 18.36 0.45
C THR A 926 -9.16 18.31 -0.89
N TRP A 927 -8.85 19.47 -1.44
CA TRP A 927 -8.13 19.64 -2.72
C TRP A 927 -6.98 20.64 -2.58
N ASN A 928 -5.92 20.48 -3.35
CA ASN A 928 -4.69 21.27 -3.21
C ASN A 928 -4.67 22.59 -4.02
N SER A 929 -5.80 22.94 -4.61
CA SER A 929 -5.97 24.16 -5.41
C SER A 929 -7.41 24.63 -5.30
N ALA A 930 -7.60 25.94 -5.40
CA ALA A 930 -8.91 26.59 -5.45
C ALA A 930 -8.79 27.90 -6.22
N SER A 931 -9.61 28.09 -7.25
CA SER A 931 -9.64 29.29 -8.07
C SER A 931 -11.00 29.53 -8.71
N GLY A 932 -11.48 30.77 -8.66
CA GLY A 932 -12.68 31.19 -9.37
C GLY A 932 -13.92 30.46 -8.89
N THR A 933 -14.65 29.85 -9.83
CA THR A 933 -15.89 29.09 -9.63
C THR A 933 -15.66 27.58 -9.73
N ASP A 934 -14.52 27.08 -9.28
CA ASP A 934 -14.28 25.63 -9.21
C ASP A 934 -15.06 24.96 -8.06
N ASN A 935 -14.85 23.66 -7.88
CA ASN A 935 -15.52 22.87 -6.83
C ASN A 935 -15.16 23.28 -5.40
N SER A 936 -14.21 24.19 -5.21
CA SER A 936 -13.83 24.74 -3.91
C SER A 936 -14.44 26.12 -3.64
N ALA A 937 -15.32 26.60 -4.53
CA ALA A 937 -16.06 27.85 -4.37
C ALA A 937 -17.43 27.62 -3.70
N PHE A 938 -17.72 28.44 -2.68
CA PHE A 938 -18.95 28.38 -1.91
C PHE A 938 -19.49 29.79 -1.63
N PHE A 939 -20.80 29.92 -1.47
CA PHE A 939 -21.41 31.16 -0.99
C PHE A 939 -22.35 30.88 0.18
N PHE A 940 -22.59 31.91 0.99
CA PHE A 940 -23.45 31.85 2.17
C PHE A 940 -24.79 32.52 1.89
N GLU A 941 -25.89 31.81 2.19
CA GLU A 941 -27.27 32.30 2.17
C GLU A 941 -27.76 32.32 3.62
N GLU A 942 -28.10 33.49 4.18
CA GLU A 942 -28.55 33.60 5.57
C GLU A 942 -29.86 32.83 5.78
N ALA A 943 -29.91 31.98 6.80
CA ALA A 943 -31.08 31.19 7.16
C ALA A 943 -31.91 31.97 8.19
N THR A 944 -32.79 32.85 7.72
CA THR A 944 -33.66 33.69 8.57
C THR A 944 -34.98 33.02 8.94
N ASP A 945 -35.50 32.15 8.07
CA ASP A 945 -36.75 31.43 8.26
C ASP A 945 -36.46 29.92 8.44
N TRP A 946 -36.99 29.33 9.50
CA TRP A 946 -36.94 27.88 9.75
C TRP A 946 -38.30 27.43 10.28
N ASN A 947 -38.88 26.37 9.72
CA ASN A 947 -40.28 25.94 9.91
C ASN A 947 -40.61 25.42 11.32
N HIS A 948 -39.78 25.72 12.33
CA HIS A 948 -39.83 25.15 13.68
C HIS A 948 -39.89 23.61 13.69
N ALA A 949 -39.37 22.96 12.65
CA ALA A 949 -39.48 21.53 12.46
C ALA A 949 -38.29 20.93 11.73
N TYR A 950 -38.14 19.61 11.87
CA TYR A 950 -37.14 18.80 11.20
C TYR A 950 -37.80 17.75 10.32
N PHE A 951 -37.61 17.87 9.01
CA PHE A 951 -38.13 16.92 8.04
C PHE A 951 -37.20 15.71 7.88
N VAL A 952 -37.76 14.52 8.05
CA VAL A 952 -37.05 13.24 7.92
C VAL A 952 -37.62 12.44 6.76
N ASP A 953 -36.80 12.12 5.76
CA ASP A 953 -37.20 11.26 4.64
C ASP A 953 -37.39 9.82 5.13
N MET A 954 -38.62 9.29 5.03
CA MET A 954 -38.95 7.91 5.40
C MET A 954 -40.24 7.44 4.73
N THR A 955 -40.33 6.14 4.47
CA THR A 955 -41.54 5.48 3.90
C THR A 955 -42.01 4.29 4.73
N SER A 956 -41.24 3.93 5.75
CA SER A 956 -41.53 2.83 6.69
C SER A 956 -41.27 3.30 8.12
N PRO A 957 -41.90 2.66 9.11
CA PRO A 957 -41.60 2.94 10.51
C PRO A 957 -40.12 2.79 10.82
N ALA A 958 -39.57 3.70 11.62
CA ALA A 958 -38.18 3.66 12.05
C ALA A 958 -38.05 4.17 13.48
N ILE A 959 -36.99 3.74 14.16
CA ILE A 959 -36.61 4.34 15.44
C ILE A 959 -35.79 5.59 15.14
N LEU A 960 -36.11 6.68 15.83
CA LEU A 960 -35.39 7.94 15.72
C LEU A 960 -35.01 8.44 17.11
N THR A 961 -33.75 8.84 17.26
CA THR A 961 -33.27 9.58 18.45
C THR A 961 -32.71 10.91 18.00
N LEU A 962 -33.29 12.01 18.46
CA LEU A 962 -32.89 13.37 18.08
C LEU A 962 -32.17 14.09 19.22
N PRO A 963 -31.21 14.97 18.93
CA PRO A 963 -30.41 15.66 19.95
C PRO A 963 -31.14 16.86 20.58
N PHE A 964 -32.41 17.10 20.25
CA PHE A 964 -33.22 18.21 20.75
C PHE A 964 -34.62 17.73 21.14
N ASP A 965 -35.34 18.54 21.92
CA ASP A 965 -36.70 18.25 22.36
C ASP A 965 -37.69 18.33 21.19
N VAL A 966 -38.66 17.40 21.15
CA VAL A 966 -39.69 17.33 20.10
C VAL A 966 -41.10 17.35 20.66
N ILE A 967 -42.06 17.87 19.88
CA ILE A 967 -43.47 18.01 20.22
C ILE A 967 -44.28 16.81 19.69
N ASP A 968 -45.45 16.57 20.29
CA ASP A 968 -46.34 15.41 20.14
C ASP A 968 -47.24 15.37 18.88
N ALA A 969 -47.11 16.33 17.96
CA ALA A 969 -47.99 16.45 16.79
C ALA A 969 -47.21 16.69 15.48
N PRO A 970 -46.50 15.68 14.94
CA PRO A 970 -45.80 15.83 13.66
C PRO A 970 -46.76 15.93 12.47
N ILE A 971 -46.29 16.47 11.34
CA ILE A 971 -47.02 16.47 10.07
C ILE A 971 -46.56 15.29 9.21
N GLY A 972 -47.50 14.57 8.60
CA GLY A 972 -47.20 13.43 7.70
C GLY A 972 -46.90 12.11 8.43
N GLY A 973 -47.09 12.03 9.75
CA GLY A 973 -46.83 10.81 10.53
C GLY A 973 -47.28 10.92 11.98
N GLU A 974 -46.81 9.99 12.82
CA GLU A 974 -47.11 9.91 14.25
C GLU A 974 -45.88 9.43 15.04
N LEU A 975 -45.77 9.83 16.31
CA LEU A 975 -44.69 9.46 17.22
C LEU A 975 -45.21 8.54 18.33
N TYR A 976 -44.42 7.52 18.69
CA TYR A 976 -44.82 6.51 19.66
C TYR A 976 -43.71 6.16 20.68
N LEU A 977 -44.12 5.86 21.91
CA LEU A 977 -43.27 5.34 22.99
C LEU A 977 -43.71 3.93 23.41
N PRO A 978 -42.79 3.03 23.81
CA PRO A 978 -43.14 1.64 24.05
C PRO A 978 -43.84 1.41 25.39
N LEU A 979 -44.91 0.61 25.35
CA LEU A 979 -45.62 0.10 26.52
C LEU A 979 -45.04 -1.24 26.98
N GLY A 980 -44.63 -2.13 26.08
CA GLY A 980 -43.95 -3.40 26.40
C GLY A 980 -44.40 -4.60 25.56
N LEU A 981 -43.87 -5.80 25.85
CA LEU A 981 -44.18 -7.03 25.12
C LEU A 981 -45.57 -7.58 25.47
N ASN A 982 -46.43 -7.74 24.46
CA ASN A 982 -47.63 -8.56 24.54
C ASN A 982 -47.34 -9.99 24.08
N LYS A 983 -47.05 -10.88 25.03
CA LYS A 983 -46.72 -12.29 24.77
C LYS A 983 -47.84 -13.07 24.05
N THR A 984 -49.09 -12.67 24.22
CA THR A 984 -50.23 -13.35 23.58
C THR A 984 -50.30 -13.04 22.10
N LYS A 985 -49.97 -11.80 21.73
CA LYS A 985 -50.00 -11.32 20.34
C LYS A 985 -48.67 -11.51 19.60
N GLY A 986 -47.56 -11.64 20.33
CA GLY A 986 -46.23 -11.65 19.71
C GLY A 986 -45.84 -10.29 19.15
N THR A 987 -46.19 -9.21 19.88
CA THR A 987 -45.97 -7.82 19.46
C THR A 987 -45.37 -6.99 20.60
N ILE A 988 -44.58 -5.98 20.24
CA ILE A 988 -44.29 -4.84 21.11
C ILE A 988 -45.39 -3.81 20.90
N GLU A 989 -46.04 -3.40 21.98
CA GLU A 989 -47.13 -2.43 22.00
C GLU A 989 -46.58 -1.04 22.33
N PHE A 990 -47.15 0.00 21.72
CA PHE A 990 -46.73 1.39 21.89
C PHE A 990 -47.91 2.32 22.17
N GLU A 991 -47.68 3.40 22.91
CA GLU A 991 -48.62 4.52 23.10
C GLU A 991 -48.24 5.70 22.20
N LYS A 992 -49.24 6.41 21.69
CA LYS A 992 -49.02 7.64 20.95
C LYS A 992 -48.49 8.73 21.91
N VAL A 993 -47.47 9.44 21.48
CA VAL A 993 -46.91 10.58 22.23
C VAL A 993 -47.98 11.68 22.34
N SER A 994 -48.19 12.20 23.54
CA SER A 994 -49.18 13.26 23.84
C SER A 994 -48.60 14.44 24.62
N SER A 995 -47.26 14.51 24.70
CA SER A 995 -46.52 15.61 25.33
C SER A 995 -45.10 15.65 24.78
N THR A 996 -44.33 16.70 25.10
CA THR A 996 -42.95 16.86 24.66
C THR A 996 -42.08 15.66 25.03
N VAL A 997 -41.31 15.16 24.06
CA VAL A 997 -40.28 14.14 24.28
C VAL A 997 -38.93 14.84 24.41
N ALA A 998 -38.22 14.56 25.49
CA ALA A 998 -36.93 15.16 25.78
C ALA A 998 -35.85 14.72 24.77
N ALA A 999 -34.88 15.60 24.56
CA ALA A 999 -33.71 15.34 23.73
C ALA A 999 -32.98 14.05 24.13
N GLY A 1000 -32.53 13.29 23.13
CA GLY A 1000 -31.81 12.03 23.30
C GLY A 1000 -32.69 10.82 23.61
N THR A 1001 -34.00 10.98 23.78
CA THR A 1001 -34.95 9.88 23.97
C THR A 1001 -35.31 9.21 22.64
N PRO A 1002 -35.26 7.87 22.54
CA PRO A 1002 -35.69 7.16 21.34
C PRO A 1002 -37.21 7.13 21.22
N MET A 1003 -37.69 7.26 19.98
CA MET A 1003 -39.11 7.15 19.63
C MET A 1003 -39.29 6.30 18.37
N LEU A 1004 -40.42 5.60 18.28
CA LEU A 1004 -40.84 4.98 17.03
C LEU A 1004 -41.59 6.06 16.21
N VAL A 1005 -41.09 6.36 15.01
CA VAL A 1005 -41.72 7.28 14.07
C VAL A 1005 -42.41 6.46 12.99
N VAL A 1006 -43.69 6.73 12.77
CA VAL A 1006 -44.51 6.01 11.79
C VAL A 1006 -45.03 7.02 10.76
N PRO A 1007 -44.62 6.93 9.47
CA PRO A 1007 -45.17 7.80 8.44
C PRO A 1007 -46.63 7.46 8.14
N GLY A 1008 -47.40 8.48 7.76
CA GLY A 1008 -48.76 8.31 7.24
C GLY A 1008 -48.77 7.50 5.94
N GLN A 1009 -49.90 6.86 5.62
CA GLN A 1009 -49.98 6.06 4.39
C GLN A 1009 -49.74 6.92 3.15
N GLY A 1010 -48.75 6.54 2.35
CA GLY A 1010 -48.40 7.23 1.10
C GLY A 1010 -47.48 8.45 1.28
N GLU A 1011 -47.18 8.83 2.53
CA GLU A 1011 -46.24 9.91 2.83
C GLU A 1011 -44.79 9.48 2.58
N LYS A 1012 -43.95 10.44 2.21
CA LYS A 1012 -42.52 10.22 1.91
C LYS A 1012 -41.57 10.73 3.00
N GLY A 1013 -42.13 11.23 4.09
CA GLY A 1013 -41.38 11.68 5.25
C GLY A 1013 -42.31 12.21 6.33
N VAL A 1014 -41.71 12.59 7.45
CA VAL A 1014 -42.41 13.15 8.61
C VAL A 1014 -41.71 14.44 9.01
N GLU A 1015 -42.50 15.48 9.21
CA GLU A 1015 -42.03 16.76 9.73
C GLU A 1015 -42.23 16.79 11.24
N ILE A 1016 -41.11 16.75 11.99
CA ILE A 1016 -41.11 16.65 13.44
C ILE A 1016 -40.91 18.05 14.04
N SER A 1017 -41.91 18.59 14.72
CA SER A 1017 -41.84 19.93 15.32
C SER A 1017 -40.95 19.97 16.58
N LEU A 1018 -40.19 21.05 16.73
CA LEU A 1018 -39.31 21.30 17.86
C LEU A 1018 -39.97 22.24 18.88
N SER A 1019 -39.58 22.12 20.16
CA SER A 1019 -40.01 23.06 21.22
C SER A 1019 -39.33 24.43 21.18
N ALA A 1020 -38.22 24.55 20.44
CA ALA A 1020 -37.42 25.77 20.38
C ALA A 1020 -38.11 26.87 19.55
N ALA A 1021 -38.15 28.10 20.08
CA ALA A 1021 -38.77 29.24 19.41
C ALA A 1021 -37.88 29.87 18.31
N SER A 1022 -36.58 29.56 18.29
CA SER A 1022 -35.59 30.07 17.34
C SER A 1022 -34.42 29.09 17.18
N LEU A 1023 -33.65 29.20 16.09
CA LEU A 1023 -32.44 28.37 15.85
C LEU A 1023 -31.41 28.49 16.98
N GLU A 1024 -31.34 29.66 17.63
CA GLU A 1024 -30.45 29.95 18.77
C GLU A 1024 -30.92 29.28 20.06
N ALA A 1025 -32.23 29.06 20.19
CA ALA A 1025 -32.85 28.45 21.37
C ALA A 1025 -32.86 26.91 21.31
N ILE A 1026 -32.37 26.29 20.23
CA ILE A 1026 -32.23 24.84 20.15
C ILE A 1026 -31.17 24.38 21.15
N ASN A 1027 -31.60 23.64 22.17
CA ASN A 1027 -30.70 23.01 23.14
C ASN A 1027 -30.36 21.60 22.67
N TYR A 1028 -29.05 21.32 22.53
CA TYR A 1028 -28.57 20.02 22.09
C TYR A 1028 -28.10 19.16 23.25
N THR A 1029 -28.47 17.88 23.25
CA THR A 1029 -27.77 16.82 23.99
C THR A 1029 -26.96 15.96 23.03
N LEU A 1030 -25.73 15.65 23.44
CA LEU A 1030 -24.90 14.64 22.76
C LEU A 1030 -24.90 13.30 23.52
N THR A 1031 -25.69 13.22 24.59
CA THR A 1031 -25.84 12.03 25.42
C THR A 1031 -27.22 11.43 25.17
N PRO A 1032 -27.30 10.19 24.68
CA PRO A 1032 -28.59 9.52 24.53
C PRO A 1032 -29.20 9.16 25.88
N VAL A 1033 -30.53 8.98 25.88
CA VAL A 1033 -31.34 8.66 27.06
C VAL A 1033 -31.94 7.27 26.90
N THR A 1034 -32.06 6.54 28.01
CA THR A 1034 -32.89 5.33 28.09
C THR A 1034 -34.28 5.72 28.56
N TYR A 1035 -35.29 5.54 27.72
CA TYR A 1035 -36.68 5.60 28.14
C TYR A 1035 -37.03 4.33 28.90
N THR A 1036 -37.62 4.49 30.09
CA THR A 1036 -38.14 3.40 30.90
C THR A 1036 -39.62 3.64 31.20
N ASN A 1037 -40.48 2.73 30.75
CA ASN A 1037 -41.88 2.76 31.17
C ASN A 1037 -41.97 2.29 32.63
N ALA A 1038 -42.51 3.13 33.51
CA ALA A 1038 -42.55 2.87 34.95
C ALA A 1038 -43.44 1.67 35.33
N GLU A 1039 -44.44 1.33 34.51
CA GLU A 1039 -45.41 0.27 34.80
C GLU A 1039 -44.89 -1.11 34.39
N THR A 1040 -44.28 -1.22 33.20
CA THR A 1040 -43.88 -2.50 32.62
C THR A 1040 -42.38 -2.77 32.70
N GLY A 1041 -41.58 -1.74 32.98
CA GLY A 1041 -40.13 -1.81 33.05
C GLY A 1041 -39.44 -1.99 31.69
N VAL A 1042 -40.15 -1.81 30.55
CA VAL A 1042 -39.52 -1.80 29.23
C VAL A 1042 -38.43 -0.73 29.18
N ASN A 1043 -37.24 -1.09 28.69
CA ASN A 1043 -36.09 -0.18 28.56
C ASN A 1043 -35.74 -0.01 27.09
N PHE A 1044 -35.96 1.20 26.59
CA PHE A 1044 -35.71 1.60 25.21
C PHE A 1044 -34.59 2.63 25.16
N VAL A 1045 -33.43 2.22 24.63
CA VAL A 1045 -32.18 2.97 24.66
C VAL A 1045 -31.98 3.70 23.35
N GLY A 1046 -31.78 5.03 23.40
CA GLY A 1046 -31.47 5.83 22.21
C GLY A 1046 -30.00 5.77 21.82
N THR A 1047 -29.70 6.07 20.56
CA THR A 1047 -28.32 6.16 20.05
C THR A 1047 -28.19 7.38 19.14
N LEU A 1048 -27.43 8.39 19.56
CA LEU A 1048 -27.13 9.56 18.72
C LEU A 1048 -25.99 9.26 17.74
N ALA A 1049 -24.92 8.62 18.21
CA ALA A 1049 -23.84 8.10 17.36
C ALA A 1049 -23.91 6.56 17.30
N PRO A 1050 -23.26 5.90 16.32
CA PRO A 1050 -23.15 4.45 16.28
C PRO A 1050 -22.50 3.91 17.56
N VAL A 1051 -23.16 2.96 18.21
CA VAL A 1051 -22.65 2.27 19.41
C VAL A 1051 -22.64 0.77 19.20
N ALA A 1052 -21.65 0.09 19.78
CA ALA A 1052 -21.65 -1.37 19.83
C ALA A 1052 -22.87 -1.86 20.62
N LEU A 1053 -23.66 -2.74 20.02
CA LEU A 1053 -24.88 -3.25 20.62
C LEU A 1053 -24.55 -4.38 21.61
N PRO A 1054 -25.17 -4.41 22.80
CA PRO A 1054 -25.04 -5.56 23.69
C PRO A 1054 -25.67 -6.81 23.04
N ALA A 1055 -25.16 -8.00 23.36
CA ALA A 1055 -25.66 -9.27 22.81
C ALA A 1055 -27.13 -9.58 23.13
N THR A 1056 -27.74 -8.83 24.04
CA THR A 1056 -29.15 -8.90 24.43
C THR A 1056 -30.01 -7.80 23.79
N ALA A 1057 -29.44 -6.94 22.96
CA ALA A 1057 -30.18 -5.88 22.28
C ALA A 1057 -31.23 -6.47 21.34
N VAL A 1058 -32.38 -5.82 21.30
CA VAL A 1058 -33.45 -6.11 20.33
C VAL A 1058 -33.66 -4.86 19.48
N VAL A 1059 -33.54 -5.02 18.16
CA VAL A 1059 -33.51 -3.94 17.16
C VAL A 1059 -34.66 -4.07 16.17
N LEU A 1060 -35.09 -2.95 15.59
CA LEU A 1060 -36.09 -2.95 14.52
C LEU A 1060 -35.42 -3.33 13.19
N ASN A 1061 -36.05 -4.21 12.41
CA ASN A 1061 -35.55 -4.53 11.07
C ASN A 1061 -35.63 -3.34 10.11
N ALA A 1062 -34.88 -3.38 9.01
CA ALA A 1062 -34.81 -2.28 8.04
C ALA A 1062 -36.17 -1.93 7.39
N GLN A 1063 -37.12 -2.86 7.38
CA GLN A 1063 -38.47 -2.66 6.83
C GLN A 1063 -39.44 -2.00 7.83
N GLY A 1064 -39.07 -1.87 9.11
CA GLY A 1064 -39.91 -1.26 10.13
C GLY A 1064 -41.06 -2.14 10.64
N THR A 1065 -40.99 -3.45 10.44
CA THR A 1065 -42.12 -4.38 10.65
C THR A 1065 -41.95 -5.33 11.83
N THR A 1066 -40.69 -5.62 12.21
CA THR A 1066 -40.40 -6.69 13.17
C THR A 1066 -39.17 -6.38 14.02
N PHE A 1067 -39.27 -6.62 15.33
CA PHE A 1067 -38.15 -6.59 16.27
C PHE A 1067 -37.40 -7.92 16.32
N LEU A 1068 -36.08 -7.86 16.21
CA LEU A 1068 -35.16 -9.01 16.09
C LEU A 1068 -34.02 -8.89 17.11
N LYS A 1069 -33.40 -10.02 17.45
CA LYS A 1069 -32.19 -10.02 18.27
C LYS A 1069 -31.04 -9.41 17.47
N ALA A 1070 -30.26 -8.52 18.09
CA ALA A 1070 -29.05 -7.98 17.47
C ALA A 1070 -28.03 -9.11 17.20
N GLU A 1071 -27.37 -9.03 16.05
CA GLU A 1071 -26.27 -9.94 15.70
C GLU A 1071 -25.07 -9.76 16.65
N LYS A 1072 -24.24 -10.79 16.74
CA LYS A 1072 -23.00 -10.71 17.53
C LYS A 1072 -22.10 -9.64 16.90
N ASP A 1073 -21.60 -8.72 17.73
CA ASP A 1073 -20.72 -7.61 17.34
C ASP A 1073 -21.40 -6.54 16.44
N ALA A 1074 -22.74 -6.51 16.39
CA ALA A 1074 -23.49 -5.49 15.67
C ALA A 1074 -23.28 -4.07 16.26
N THR A 1075 -23.36 -3.06 15.39
CA THR A 1075 -23.30 -1.64 15.76
C THR A 1075 -24.60 -0.95 15.34
N SER A 1076 -25.14 -0.09 16.20
CA SER A 1076 -26.34 0.70 15.88
C SER A 1076 -26.06 1.70 14.75
N ARG A 1077 -27.12 2.19 14.10
CA ARG A 1077 -27.01 3.40 13.28
C ARG A 1077 -26.93 4.65 14.18
N ALA A 1078 -26.57 5.79 13.59
CA ALA A 1078 -26.78 7.08 14.24
C ALA A 1078 -28.26 7.45 14.25
N ASN A 1079 -28.65 8.24 15.24
CA ASN A 1079 -30.03 8.68 15.47
C ASN A 1079 -31.05 7.52 15.54
N ASP A 1080 -30.69 6.40 16.14
CA ASP A 1080 -31.46 5.14 16.18
C ASP A 1080 -31.77 4.74 17.63
N GLY A 1081 -32.21 3.51 17.90
CA GLY A 1081 -32.39 2.98 19.25
C GLY A 1081 -32.62 1.47 19.29
N TYR A 1082 -32.61 0.90 20.50
CA TYR A 1082 -32.77 -0.54 20.72
C TYR A 1082 -33.34 -0.84 22.11
N PHE A 1083 -33.97 -2.01 22.27
CA PHE A 1083 -34.42 -2.47 23.58
C PHE A 1083 -33.33 -3.25 24.30
N THR A 1084 -33.24 -3.03 25.62
CA THR A 1084 -32.43 -3.86 26.54
C THR A 1084 -33.30 -4.67 27.51
N ASN A 1085 -34.54 -4.24 27.70
CA ASN A 1085 -35.58 -4.97 28.41
C ASN A 1085 -36.89 -4.73 27.66
N LEU A 1086 -37.67 -5.79 27.40
CA LEU A 1086 -38.90 -5.68 26.64
C LEU A 1086 -40.13 -5.33 27.51
N GLY A 1087 -40.05 -5.55 28.83
CA GLY A 1087 -41.19 -5.40 29.75
C GLY A 1087 -42.37 -6.31 29.39
N GLU A 1088 -43.37 -6.45 30.26
CA GLU A 1088 -44.59 -7.20 29.93
C GLU A 1088 -45.81 -6.29 29.95
N PHE A 1089 -46.58 -6.28 28.86
CA PHE A 1089 -47.80 -5.50 28.71
C PHE A 1089 -48.92 -6.37 28.12
N ALA A 1090 -49.96 -6.65 28.91
CA ALA A 1090 -51.01 -7.58 28.50
C ALA A 1090 -52.10 -6.95 27.61
N ASN A 1091 -52.18 -5.62 27.57
CA ASN A 1091 -53.20 -4.88 26.82
C ASN A 1091 -52.72 -4.56 25.39
N SER A 1092 -53.55 -3.86 24.61
CA SER A 1092 -53.17 -3.34 23.29
C SER A 1092 -52.78 -1.87 23.42
N GLY A 1093 -51.72 -1.47 22.72
CA GLY A 1093 -51.37 -0.06 22.57
C GLY A 1093 -52.11 0.61 21.41
N ASP A 1094 -51.74 1.85 21.12
CA ASP A 1094 -52.19 2.62 19.96
C ASP A 1094 -51.53 2.16 18.65
N TYR A 1095 -50.35 1.54 18.76
CA TYR A 1095 -49.62 0.93 17.64
C TYR A 1095 -48.89 -0.34 18.09
N SER A 1096 -48.73 -1.31 17.18
CA SER A 1096 -48.09 -2.60 17.50
C SER A 1096 -47.11 -3.00 16.39
N VAL A 1097 -45.95 -3.51 16.79
CA VAL A 1097 -44.91 -4.05 15.88
C VAL A 1097 -44.63 -5.50 16.23
N ASN A 1098 -44.46 -6.37 15.24
CA ASN A 1098 -44.18 -7.79 15.50
C ASN A 1098 -42.83 -7.97 16.19
N ILE A 1099 -42.65 -9.08 16.91
CA ILE A 1099 -41.35 -9.49 17.45
C ILE A 1099 -41.05 -10.95 17.07
N ASP A 1100 -39.77 -11.27 16.93
CA ASP A 1100 -39.30 -12.64 16.74
C ASP A 1100 -39.89 -13.61 17.80
N PRO A 1101 -40.58 -14.70 17.38
CA PRO A 1101 -41.12 -15.70 18.29
C PRO A 1101 -40.11 -16.27 19.31
N ASP A 1102 -38.83 -16.35 18.96
CA ASP A 1102 -37.79 -16.87 19.86
C ASP A 1102 -37.53 -15.91 21.05
N LEU A 1103 -37.76 -14.61 20.86
CA LEU A 1103 -37.67 -13.59 21.92
C LEU A 1103 -38.90 -13.57 22.83
N VAL A 1104 -40.03 -14.16 22.41
CA VAL A 1104 -41.26 -14.25 23.20
C VAL A 1104 -41.21 -15.41 24.21
N THR A 1105 -40.56 -16.52 23.84
CA THR A 1105 -40.65 -17.80 24.58
C THR A 1105 -39.48 -18.07 25.53
N GLY A 1106 -38.31 -17.47 25.31
CA GLY A 1106 -37.15 -17.55 26.22
C GLY A 1106 -36.51 -18.94 26.38
N ILE A 1107 -36.77 -19.90 25.49
CA ILE A 1107 -36.24 -21.27 25.57
C ILE A 1107 -35.24 -21.51 24.43
N ASN A 1108 -33.94 -21.53 24.76
CA ASN A 1108 -32.94 -22.15 23.88
C ASN A 1108 -33.17 -23.67 23.88
N SER A 1109 -33.62 -24.19 22.73
CA SER A 1109 -33.58 -25.60 22.30
C SER A 1109 -33.69 -26.65 23.42
N ALA A 1110 -34.91 -26.94 23.86
CA ALA A 1110 -35.19 -28.18 24.60
C ALA A 1110 -35.44 -29.32 23.60
N VAL A 1111 -34.57 -30.33 23.62
CA VAL A 1111 -34.68 -31.55 22.80
C VAL A 1111 -35.97 -32.31 23.13
N LEU A 1112 -36.79 -32.52 22.12
CA LEU A 1112 -37.99 -33.35 22.16
C LEU A 1112 -37.58 -34.84 22.13
N ASN A 1113 -37.48 -35.49 23.30
CA ASN A 1113 -37.42 -36.95 23.35
C ASN A 1113 -38.84 -37.49 23.54
N VAL A 1114 -39.41 -38.06 22.47
CA VAL A 1114 -40.61 -38.90 22.58
C VAL A 1114 -40.20 -40.17 23.33
N VAL A 1115 -40.57 -40.28 24.61
CA VAL A 1115 -40.26 -41.45 25.44
C VAL A 1115 -41.18 -42.61 25.04
N LYS A 1116 -40.63 -43.64 24.40
CA LYS A 1116 -41.36 -44.90 24.13
C LYS A 1116 -41.27 -45.94 25.25
N SER A 1117 -40.41 -45.79 26.27
CA SER A 1117 -40.45 -46.60 27.49
C SER A 1117 -39.49 -46.09 28.58
N GLY A 1118 -39.97 -46.03 29.83
CA GLY A 1118 -39.20 -45.63 31.01
C GLY A 1118 -40.10 -45.16 32.16
N LYS A 1119 -39.66 -45.35 33.42
CA LYS A 1119 -40.39 -44.86 34.60
C LYS A 1119 -40.33 -43.34 34.66
N ILE A 1120 -41.49 -42.69 34.82
CA ILE A 1120 -41.63 -41.22 34.86
C ILE A 1120 -41.81 -40.83 36.32
N TYR A 1121 -41.05 -39.86 36.81
CA TYR A 1121 -41.20 -39.32 38.16
C TYR A 1121 -41.60 -37.84 38.12
N ASP A 1122 -42.50 -37.42 39.01
CA ASP A 1122 -42.71 -35.99 39.25
C ASP A 1122 -41.55 -35.37 40.04
N LEU A 1123 -41.57 -34.05 40.22
CA LEU A 1123 -40.53 -33.32 40.96
C LEU A 1123 -40.47 -33.65 42.46
N GLN A 1124 -41.44 -34.42 42.96
CA GLN A 1124 -41.50 -34.93 44.33
C GLN A 1124 -41.01 -36.39 44.42
N GLY A 1125 -40.53 -36.97 43.31
CA GLY A 1125 -39.96 -38.31 43.26
C GLY A 1125 -41.00 -39.44 43.23
N ARG A 1126 -42.27 -39.14 42.91
CA ARG A 1126 -43.34 -40.15 42.79
C ARG A 1126 -43.44 -40.65 41.36
N GLU A 1127 -43.49 -41.97 41.19
CA GLU A 1127 -43.63 -42.60 39.88
C GLU A 1127 -45.06 -42.39 39.33
N VAL A 1128 -45.18 -41.85 38.11
CA VAL A 1128 -46.45 -41.58 37.43
C VAL A 1128 -46.57 -42.39 36.15
N GLN A 1129 -47.75 -42.98 35.90
CA GLN A 1129 -47.95 -43.85 34.74
C GLN A 1129 -48.01 -43.10 33.40
N LYS A 1130 -48.34 -41.81 33.41
CA LYS A 1130 -48.40 -40.95 32.22
C LYS A 1130 -48.08 -39.51 32.62
N ALA A 1131 -47.22 -38.85 31.85
CA ALA A 1131 -46.95 -37.43 32.05
C ALA A 1131 -48.10 -36.58 31.47
N GLN A 1132 -48.55 -35.59 32.23
CA GLN A 1132 -49.42 -34.50 31.76
C GLN A 1132 -48.59 -33.24 31.50
N LYS A 1133 -49.20 -32.08 31.18
CA LYS A 1133 -48.47 -30.81 31.05
C LYS A 1133 -47.69 -30.50 32.34
N GLY A 1134 -46.36 -30.48 32.29
CA GLY A 1134 -45.51 -30.25 33.46
C GLY A 1134 -44.08 -30.75 33.31
N LEU A 1135 -43.24 -30.50 34.33
CA LEU A 1135 -41.83 -30.90 34.35
C LEU A 1135 -41.66 -32.23 35.12
N TYR A 1136 -40.98 -33.21 34.53
CA TYR A 1136 -40.80 -34.57 35.05
C TYR A 1136 -39.33 -35.00 35.03
N ILE A 1137 -38.98 -36.01 35.83
CA ILE A 1137 -37.71 -36.73 35.75
C ILE A 1137 -37.97 -38.05 35.02
N ILE A 1138 -37.39 -38.22 33.83
CA ILE A 1138 -37.50 -39.45 33.04
C ILE A 1138 -36.10 -39.94 32.70
N ASN A 1139 -35.78 -41.18 33.07
CA ASN A 1139 -34.44 -41.77 32.91
C ASN A 1139 -33.32 -40.86 33.47
N GLY A 1140 -33.55 -40.23 34.61
CA GLY A 1140 -32.59 -39.37 35.30
C GLY A 1140 -32.43 -37.95 34.74
N LYS A 1141 -33.21 -37.55 33.73
CA LYS A 1141 -33.16 -36.19 33.13
C LYS A 1141 -34.46 -35.43 33.35
N LYS A 1142 -34.37 -34.11 33.54
CA LYS A 1142 -35.52 -33.20 33.60
C LYS A 1142 -36.10 -33.04 32.19
N VAL A 1143 -37.38 -33.32 32.02
CA VAL A 1143 -38.11 -33.29 30.75
C VAL A 1143 -39.40 -32.50 30.94
N LEU A 1144 -39.64 -31.47 30.11
CA LEU A 1144 -40.89 -30.72 30.09
C LEU A 1144 -41.86 -31.38 29.11
N VAL A 1145 -42.99 -31.84 29.63
CA VAL A 1145 -44.08 -32.41 28.83
C VAL A 1145 -45.09 -31.29 28.59
N LYS A 1146 -45.34 -30.98 27.31
CA LYS A 1146 -46.30 -29.96 26.86
C LYS A 1146 -47.66 -30.56 26.53
#